data_AF-A0A7Z7CBZ3-F1
#
_entry.id   AF-A0A7Z7CBZ3-F1
#
_cell.length_a   1.000
_cell.length_b   1.000
_cell.length_c   1.000
_cell.angle_alpha   90.00
_cell.angle_beta   90.00
_cell.angle_gamma   90.00
#
_symmetry.space_group_name_H-M   'P 1'
#
loop_
_entity.id
_entity.type
_entity.pdbx_description
1 polymer ?
#
loop_
_entity_poly.entity_id
_entity_poly.type
_entity_poly.pdbx_seq_one_letter_code
_entity_poly.pdbx_strand_id
1 'polypeptide(L)'
;MNMKKKLSIFTALAVLQAFAVGSVNAQSAPQDDTSSVNTAKVESVEVLKQEQPIAEREVKTGSSNASAITPSSEGKKTENPTDTEATRTTDIEKPAIDGGETTTNETSTKPVTQEGTPEDAETPATPAQIEQPSIDGNSAVAAGGNLTLYMNSNKMEQDGKTYLAGQPMTVKNGVSYVAIRALVDRVGYGVKYDNKTKETIIISGDNELRFKTNSTVYTVNGESRTMKGPAYQQKNTFMVPLTSITQALNITYKVNQSAKTVVLNLNTKPVASFVITQKEIFAGDKVDYVTSSSSPNGLDILDERWTGRQDSFDQAGTYTISYQVQDSNGQWSDPYSMTIQVLSPNLPPVAMFTTDKEQYKMGEKITYIDQSTDDENSIDKTVWENNSLAFFEPGPKTVTLTVTDNHGATNTYSKVITITNETLYSFSDFNLLFTPVGQKFTFNGGEVTSMEKVSYTYTDEPSLLIRSNSPETVNTEGIVYKESSSGQTRFMIHHVNNTGKRVKMYVIATNNNLNPAVFEQQNMGFAGPTPYATVAGKLSIDKWFKSIQTRADQKKEVIQPGESKLILTELNKTPIKEGQVISLYSDAYSDYTLDYNVILVEENKDPFETLPKLPVLDRDGVHNRGTYPNATRIITYDQLVGAEPARLPLGDNASDPNLVGTDPMAYTDASNAGNFGVLYKITLNNVAPRTLISFNPRGGKYSGVALVNNQVVSIADGNVAVSNSSEQSVLYRTGAYGESVTILFSAAPGSNLPVNLLFTPLPSEK
;
A
#
# COMPACT_ATOMS: atom_id res chain seq x y z
N MET A 1 25.78 -56.06 21.41
CA MET A 1 26.89 -55.49 22.22
C MET A 1 27.42 -54.26 21.48
N ASN A 2 27.17 -53.05 21.99
CA ASN A 2 27.72 -51.73 21.61
C ASN A 2 27.72 -51.29 20.11
N MET A 3 27.54 -50.02 19.73
CA MET A 3 27.36 -48.78 20.50
C MET A 3 26.56 -47.73 19.71
N LYS A 4 26.06 -46.69 20.38
CA LYS A 4 25.39 -45.52 19.76
C LYS A 4 26.40 -44.47 19.30
N LYS A 5 26.08 -43.69 18.26
CA LYS A 5 26.38 -42.24 18.18
C LYS A 5 25.38 -41.49 17.30
N LYS A 6 25.36 -40.15 17.37
CA LYS A 6 24.29 -39.27 16.86
C LYS A 6 24.77 -38.37 15.69
N LEU A 7 23.77 -37.76 15.03
CA LEU A 7 23.79 -36.43 14.40
C LEU A 7 24.56 -36.24 13.07
N SER A 8 23.84 -35.91 12.00
CA SER A 8 23.62 -34.49 11.62
C SER A 8 22.36 -34.33 10.77
N ILE A 9 21.81 -33.11 10.72
CA ILE A 9 20.79 -32.65 9.75
C ILE A 9 21.52 -31.79 8.68
N PHE A 10 20.79 -31.41 7.62
CA PHE A 10 21.19 -30.61 6.45
C PHE A 10 21.90 -31.35 5.30
N THR A 11 21.10 -31.81 4.34
CA THR A 11 21.38 -31.68 2.91
C THR A 11 20.10 -31.21 2.21
N ALA A 12 20.14 -30.07 1.51
CA ALA A 12 19.02 -29.64 0.68
C ALA A 12 19.05 -30.42 -0.65
N LEU A 13 17.96 -31.09 -1.01
CA LEU A 13 17.87 -31.88 -2.25
C LEU A 13 17.03 -31.13 -3.28
N ALA A 14 17.69 -30.49 -4.25
CA ALA A 14 17.02 -29.88 -5.39
C ALA A 14 16.48 -30.97 -6.32
N VAL A 15 15.17 -31.02 -6.53
CA VAL A 15 14.52 -31.99 -7.42
C VAL A 15 14.32 -31.36 -8.80
N LEU A 16 15.25 -31.66 -9.72
CA LEU A 16 15.04 -31.43 -11.15
C LEU A 16 14.10 -32.52 -11.69
N GLN A 17 12.88 -32.17 -12.10
CA GLN A 17 12.04 -33.06 -12.92
C GLN A 17 12.19 -32.69 -14.39
N ALA A 18 12.98 -33.48 -15.12
CA ALA A 18 13.04 -33.41 -16.58
C ALA A 18 11.85 -34.20 -17.18
N PHE A 19 10.92 -33.51 -17.83
CA PHE A 19 9.83 -34.14 -18.55
C PHE A 19 10.27 -34.58 -19.94
N ALA A 20 10.66 -35.85 -20.07
CA ALA A 20 10.83 -36.50 -21.37
C ALA A 20 9.46 -36.95 -21.90
N VAL A 21 8.87 -36.17 -22.81
CA VAL A 21 7.62 -36.55 -23.50
C VAL A 21 7.96 -37.38 -24.74
N GLY A 22 7.54 -38.65 -24.76
CA GLY A 22 7.74 -39.53 -25.90
C GLY A 22 6.86 -39.14 -27.10
N SER A 23 7.46 -38.96 -28.27
CA SER A 23 6.75 -38.68 -29.52
C SER A 23 5.97 -39.91 -30.01
N VAL A 24 4.65 -39.79 -30.15
CA VAL A 24 3.81 -40.78 -30.84
C VAL A 24 3.54 -40.28 -32.26
N ASN A 25 4.22 -40.87 -33.25
CA ASN A 25 3.90 -40.63 -34.67
C ASN A 25 2.56 -41.30 -35.01
N ALA A 26 1.58 -40.51 -35.43
CA ALA A 26 0.40 -41.02 -36.14
C ALA A 26 0.78 -41.22 -37.62
N GLN A 27 0.95 -42.47 -38.03
CA GLN A 27 1.36 -42.83 -39.39
C GLN A 27 0.13 -42.93 -40.30
N SER A 28 0.19 -42.33 -41.49
CA SER A 28 -0.96 -42.24 -42.40
C SER A 28 -1.24 -43.56 -43.15
N ALA A 29 -2.53 -43.86 -43.32
CA ALA A 29 -3.08 -44.94 -44.12
C ALA A 29 -4.30 -44.43 -44.92
N PRO A 30 -4.65 -45.04 -46.07
CA PRO A 30 -5.43 -44.35 -47.10
C PRO A 30 -6.95 -44.33 -46.88
N GLN A 31 -7.56 -43.40 -47.64
CA GLN A 31 -8.98 -43.11 -47.78
C GLN A 31 -9.79 -44.27 -48.40
N ASP A 32 -11.01 -44.47 -47.90
CA ASP A 32 -12.15 -45.07 -48.63
C ASP A 32 -13.47 -44.40 -48.18
N ASP A 33 -14.58 -44.65 -48.87
CA ASP A 33 -15.50 -43.56 -49.25
C ASP A 33 -16.81 -43.36 -48.41
N THR A 34 -17.45 -42.21 -48.67
CA THR A 34 -18.85 -41.79 -48.41
C THR A 34 -19.28 -41.32 -47.01
N SER A 35 -19.38 -40.00 -46.84
CA SER A 35 -20.59 -39.32 -46.30
C SER A 35 -20.52 -37.80 -46.55
N SER A 36 -21.68 -37.15 -46.70
CA SER A 36 -21.78 -35.77 -47.21
C SER A 36 -21.52 -34.69 -46.14
N VAL A 37 -20.52 -33.84 -46.36
CA VAL A 37 -20.26 -32.64 -45.54
C VAL A 37 -21.03 -31.44 -46.09
N ASN A 38 -21.85 -30.80 -45.26
CA ASN A 38 -22.42 -29.48 -45.56
C ASN A 38 -21.42 -28.38 -45.18
N THR A 39 -20.78 -27.77 -46.18
CA THR A 39 -19.83 -26.68 -45.98
C THR A 39 -20.56 -25.37 -45.67
N ALA A 40 -20.12 -24.63 -44.64
CA ALA A 40 -20.58 -23.27 -44.43
C ALA A 40 -20.14 -22.35 -45.59
N LYS A 41 -21.04 -21.51 -46.08
CA LYS A 41 -20.81 -20.67 -47.26
C LYS A 41 -20.40 -19.25 -46.82
N VAL A 42 -19.18 -18.85 -47.16
CA VAL A 42 -18.69 -17.48 -46.99
C VAL A 42 -19.19 -16.62 -48.16
N GLU A 43 -19.76 -15.44 -47.88
CA GLU A 43 -20.10 -14.46 -48.91
C GLU A 43 -19.13 -13.28 -48.89
N SER A 44 -18.45 -13.07 -50.02
CA SER A 44 -17.52 -11.95 -50.25
C SER A 44 -18.21 -10.88 -51.11
N VAL A 45 -18.31 -9.66 -50.60
CA VAL A 45 -18.93 -8.53 -51.33
C VAL A 45 -17.86 -7.71 -52.05
N GLU A 46 -17.97 -7.61 -53.39
CA GLU A 46 -17.14 -6.68 -54.18
C GLU A 46 -17.63 -5.23 -54.01
N VAL A 47 -16.69 -4.30 -53.85
CA VAL A 47 -16.99 -2.87 -53.69
C VAL A 47 -16.85 -2.14 -55.04
N LEU A 48 -17.98 -1.84 -55.67
CA LEU A 48 -18.04 -0.97 -56.85
C LEU A 48 -17.89 0.51 -56.44
N LYS A 49 -16.93 1.21 -57.04
CA LYS A 49 -16.81 2.68 -56.93
C LYS A 49 -17.84 3.40 -57.80
N GLN A 50 -18.47 4.43 -57.24
CA GLN A 50 -18.97 5.60 -57.98
C GLN A 50 -18.70 6.88 -57.17
N GLU A 51 -18.58 8.02 -57.85
CA GLU A 51 -18.14 9.30 -57.28
C GLU A 51 -19.20 10.42 -57.48
N GLN A 52 -19.16 11.42 -56.58
CA GLN A 52 -19.76 12.77 -56.70
C GLN A 52 -21.30 12.91 -56.73
N PRO A 53 -21.85 14.12 -56.45
CA PRO A 53 -21.30 15.30 -55.75
C PRO A 53 -22.20 15.81 -54.59
N ILE A 54 -21.77 16.90 -53.92
CA ILE A 54 -22.48 17.58 -52.82
C ILE A 54 -23.51 18.60 -53.36
N ALA A 55 -24.63 18.77 -52.64
CA ALA A 55 -25.59 19.89 -52.82
C ALA A 55 -26.09 20.40 -51.44
N GLU A 56 -26.77 21.56 -51.42
CA GLU A 56 -26.96 22.44 -50.25
C GLU A 56 -28.45 22.71 -49.91
N ARG A 57 -28.75 23.20 -48.68
CA ARG A 57 -30.01 23.87 -48.24
C ARG A 57 -31.27 22.99 -48.00
N GLU A 58 -32.30 23.38 -47.23
CA GLU A 58 -32.51 24.54 -46.34
C GLU A 58 -33.45 24.22 -45.13
N VAL A 59 -33.83 25.25 -44.35
CA VAL A 59 -34.48 25.19 -43.02
C VAL A 59 -36.02 25.38 -43.09
N LYS A 60 -36.79 24.70 -42.20
CA LYS A 60 -37.94 25.27 -41.41
C LYS A 60 -38.60 24.25 -40.45
N THR A 61 -38.49 24.42 -39.13
CA THR A 61 -39.44 25.08 -38.17
C THR A 61 -40.80 24.39 -37.96
N GLY A 62 -41.08 24.02 -36.70
CA GLY A 62 -42.42 23.70 -36.19
C GLY A 62 -42.39 23.56 -34.66
N SER A 63 -43.30 24.23 -33.94
CA SER A 63 -43.36 24.24 -32.47
C SER A 63 -44.81 24.36 -32.02
N SER A 64 -45.21 23.64 -30.95
CA SER A 64 -46.11 24.18 -29.91
C SER A 64 -46.40 23.21 -28.75
N ASN A 65 -46.32 23.77 -27.55
CA ASN A 65 -47.20 23.61 -26.38
C ASN A 65 -47.36 22.26 -25.64
N ALA A 66 -47.08 22.35 -24.34
CA ALA A 66 -47.48 21.41 -23.30
C ALA A 66 -48.87 21.73 -22.74
N SER A 67 -49.43 20.79 -21.96
CA SER A 67 -50.06 21.06 -20.64
C SER A 67 -50.30 19.75 -19.88
N ALA A 68 -50.42 19.85 -18.55
CA ALA A 68 -50.70 18.72 -17.65
C ALA A 68 -52.07 18.90 -16.96
N ILE A 69 -52.58 17.85 -16.29
CA ILE A 69 -53.19 17.88 -14.92
C ILE A 69 -53.87 16.53 -14.58
N THR A 70 -53.78 16.13 -13.30
CA THR A 70 -54.32 14.94 -12.60
C THR A 70 -55.73 15.24 -11.99
N PRO A 71 -56.30 14.54 -10.97
CA PRO A 71 -56.12 13.18 -10.41
C PRO A 71 -57.45 12.37 -10.20
N SER A 72 -57.34 11.17 -9.61
CA SER A 72 -58.40 10.48 -8.84
C SER A 72 -57.77 9.65 -7.70
N SER A 73 -58.51 9.35 -6.60
CA SER A 73 -57.95 8.67 -5.42
C SER A 73 -58.99 8.17 -4.39
N GLU A 74 -58.95 6.89 -4.01
CA GLU A 74 -59.69 6.26 -2.87
C GLU A 74 -58.93 4.97 -2.44
N GLY A 75 -58.90 4.51 -1.17
CA GLY A 75 -59.33 5.11 0.10
C GLY A 75 -59.34 4.15 1.32
N LYS A 76 -59.12 4.70 2.55
CA LYS A 76 -59.18 4.14 3.94
C LYS A 76 -57.85 3.63 4.57
N LYS A 77 -57.35 4.17 5.70
CA LYS A 77 -57.84 4.25 7.12
C LYS A 77 -57.69 2.92 7.89
N THR A 78 -56.81 2.72 8.89
CA THR A 78 -56.50 3.39 10.20
C THR A 78 -57.45 3.09 11.35
N GLU A 79 -56.95 2.49 12.45
CA GLU A 79 -56.94 3.05 13.84
C GLU A 79 -56.35 2.06 14.88
N ASN A 80 -56.06 2.55 16.10
CA ASN A 80 -55.48 1.85 17.26
C ASN A 80 -55.99 2.56 18.54
N PRO A 81 -56.21 1.89 19.69
CA PRO A 81 -55.65 2.41 20.95
C PRO A 81 -55.34 1.39 22.08
N THR A 82 -54.71 1.92 23.14
CA THR A 82 -54.38 1.40 24.49
C THR A 82 -55.61 1.23 25.42
N ASP A 83 -55.57 0.79 26.71
CA ASP A 83 -54.52 0.50 27.74
C ASP A 83 -55.04 -0.65 28.69
N THR A 84 -54.73 -0.92 30.00
CA THR A 84 -54.00 -0.29 31.14
C THR A 84 -53.68 -1.34 32.25
N GLU A 85 -52.61 -1.11 33.06
CA GLU A 85 -52.41 -1.42 34.53
C GLU A 85 -52.78 -2.78 35.20
N ALA A 86 -52.13 -3.30 36.28
CA ALA A 86 -50.94 -2.99 37.12
C ALA A 86 -50.55 -4.29 37.93
N THR A 87 -49.85 -4.41 39.08
CA THR A 87 -49.35 -3.50 40.16
C THR A 87 -48.33 -4.20 41.12
N ARG A 88 -47.73 -3.43 42.08
CA ARG A 88 -47.12 -3.83 43.40
C ARG A 88 -45.74 -4.53 43.50
N THR A 89 -44.70 -3.69 43.59
CA THR A 89 -43.76 -3.51 44.74
C THR A 89 -43.66 -4.56 45.89
N THR A 90 -42.42 -4.89 46.30
CA THR A 90 -41.90 -4.68 47.69
C THR A 90 -40.36 -4.68 47.75
N ASP A 91 -39.80 -4.24 48.89
CA ASP A 91 -38.39 -3.89 49.13
C ASP A 91 -37.54 -4.95 49.87
N ILE A 92 -36.20 -4.78 49.76
CA ILE A 92 -35.13 -5.01 50.77
C ILE A 92 -35.22 -6.26 51.69
N GLU A 93 -34.23 -7.17 51.59
CA GLU A 93 -33.34 -7.45 52.73
C GLU A 93 -32.01 -8.15 52.35
N LYS A 94 -31.01 -8.05 53.25
CA LYS A 94 -29.71 -8.74 53.20
C LYS A 94 -29.39 -9.29 54.60
N PRO A 95 -29.05 -10.58 54.72
CA PRO A 95 -28.19 -11.06 55.80
C PRO A 95 -26.74 -11.25 55.35
N ALA A 96 -25.81 -11.25 56.31
CA ALA A 96 -24.44 -11.74 56.14
C ALA A 96 -24.09 -12.63 57.35
N ILE A 97 -23.25 -13.65 57.11
CA ILE A 97 -22.46 -14.49 58.05
C ILE A 97 -21.46 -15.22 57.10
N ASP A 98 -20.14 -15.28 57.27
CA ASP A 98 -19.19 -15.20 58.40
C ASP A 98 -18.76 -16.58 58.98
N GLY A 99 -17.48 -16.69 59.37
CA GLY A 99 -16.74 -17.95 59.62
C GLY A 99 -16.44 -18.74 58.34
N GLY A 100 -15.33 -19.46 58.15
CA GLY A 100 -14.16 -19.84 58.96
C GLY A 100 -13.40 -20.95 58.19
N GLU A 101 -12.22 -21.46 58.55
CA GLU A 101 -11.32 -21.17 59.67
C GLU A 101 -9.88 -21.70 59.38
N THR A 102 -8.87 -20.99 59.86
CA THR A 102 -7.54 -21.45 60.34
C THR A 102 -6.75 -22.67 59.77
N THR A 103 -5.52 -22.40 59.29
CA THR A 103 -4.23 -23.12 59.61
C THR A 103 -4.02 -24.57 59.07
N THR A 104 -2.83 -25.19 59.02
CA THR A 104 -1.55 -25.05 59.78
C THR A 104 -0.27 -25.37 58.96
N ASN A 105 0.83 -24.70 59.35
CA ASN A 105 2.25 -25.07 59.52
C ASN A 105 2.99 -26.03 58.54
N GLU A 106 4.18 -25.65 58.03
CA GLU A 106 5.57 -25.93 58.52
C GLU A 106 5.99 -27.43 58.45
N THR A 107 7.26 -27.84 58.30
CA THR A 107 8.58 -27.33 58.77
C THR A 107 9.72 -27.75 57.81
N SER A 108 11.02 -27.50 58.06
CA SER A 108 11.79 -26.25 58.30
C SER A 108 13.27 -26.62 58.55
N THR A 109 14.25 -25.95 57.93
CA THR A 109 15.69 -26.13 58.26
C THR A 109 16.46 -24.81 58.37
N LYS A 110 17.34 -24.75 59.38
CA LYS A 110 18.21 -23.63 59.79
C LYS A 110 19.46 -24.24 60.46
N PRO A 111 20.60 -23.52 60.55
CA PRO A 111 21.06 -23.08 61.89
C PRO A 111 21.75 -21.68 61.87
N VAL A 112 21.49 -20.77 62.85
CA VAL A 112 22.27 -20.48 64.09
C VAL A 112 23.60 -19.72 63.77
N THR A 113 24.05 -18.64 64.45
CA THR A 113 23.87 -18.05 65.81
C THR A 113 23.74 -16.48 65.69
N GLN A 114 23.59 -15.57 66.68
CA GLN A 114 23.43 -15.55 68.16
C GLN A 114 22.67 -14.25 68.57
N GLU A 115 22.61 -13.91 69.87
CA GLU A 115 22.01 -12.71 70.49
C GLU A 115 23.00 -11.99 71.43
N GLY A 116 22.69 -10.75 71.87
CA GLY A 116 23.15 -10.23 73.17
C GLY A 116 23.62 -8.76 73.27
N THR A 117 22.75 -7.87 73.78
CA THR A 117 23.10 -6.61 74.50
C THR A 117 23.39 -6.93 75.99
N PRO A 118 24.12 -6.11 76.79
CA PRO A 118 23.58 -4.84 77.33
C PRO A 118 24.64 -3.73 77.63
N GLU A 119 24.23 -2.70 78.38
CA GLU A 119 25.01 -1.60 79.02
C GLU A 119 25.96 -2.13 80.14
N ASP A 120 26.97 -1.44 80.67
CA ASP A 120 26.95 -0.14 81.39
C ASP A 120 28.37 0.53 81.54
N ALA A 121 28.51 1.58 82.37
CA ALA A 121 29.65 2.52 82.54
C ALA A 121 30.91 1.96 83.29
N GLU A 122 32.03 2.67 83.58
CA GLU A 122 32.31 4.13 83.71
C GLU A 122 33.83 4.51 83.44
N THR A 123 34.29 5.71 83.88
CA THR A 123 35.46 6.49 83.35
C THR A 123 36.81 6.30 84.10
N PRO A 124 37.94 6.93 83.65
CA PRO A 124 38.37 8.18 84.33
C PRO A 124 39.16 9.26 83.52
N ALA A 125 38.82 10.54 83.81
CA ALA A 125 39.69 11.73 83.97
C ALA A 125 40.30 12.53 82.77
N THR A 126 40.61 13.81 83.04
CA THR A 126 40.85 14.95 82.11
C THR A 126 42.11 15.78 82.49
N PRO A 127 42.48 16.86 81.76
CA PRO A 127 42.17 18.22 82.29
C PRO A 127 41.92 19.38 81.25
N ALA A 128 41.14 20.40 81.68
CA ALA A 128 40.95 21.78 81.14
C ALA A 128 40.31 21.99 79.74
N GLN A 129 39.15 22.69 79.56
CA GLN A 129 38.84 24.16 79.52
C GLN A 129 39.21 24.82 78.14
N ILE A 130 38.55 25.85 77.55
CA ILE A 130 37.67 26.99 77.97
C ILE A 130 36.48 27.20 76.97
N GLU A 131 35.52 28.09 77.27
CA GLU A 131 34.25 28.40 76.57
C GLU A 131 34.32 29.46 75.43
N GLN A 132 33.22 29.58 74.65
CA GLN A 132 32.55 30.76 74.01
C GLN A 132 33.34 31.94 73.32
N PRO A 133 32.69 32.81 72.51
CA PRO A 133 31.26 32.88 72.12
C PRO A 133 30.97 32.82 70.60
N SER A 134 29.66 32.77 70.30
CA SER A 134 29.06 33.03 68.98
C SER A 134 28.92 34.53 68.67
N ILE A 135 28.66 34.85 67.39
CA ILE A 135 27.76 35.95 67.00
C ILE A 135 26.82 35.39 65.92
N ASP A 136 25.53 35.70 66.01
CA ASP A 136 24.48 35.34 65.05
C ASP A 136 24.65 36.03 63.68
N GLY A 137 23.82 35.65 62.70
CA GLY A 137 23.37 36.64 61.71
C GLY A 137 23.41 36.28 60.23
N ASN A 138 22.49 35.41 59.84
CA ASN A 138 21.61 35.62 58.67
C ASN A 138 22.16 35.39 57.24
N SER A 139 21.21 35.08 56.36
CA SER A 139 21.29 35.13 54.89
C SER A 139 22.34 34.25 54.19
N ALA A 140 21.92 33.06 53.76
CA ALA A 140 22.40 32.50 52.50
C ALA A 140 22.17 33.55 51.39
N VAL A 141 23.24 33.98 50.73
CA VAL A 141 23.20 35.14 49.83
C VAL A 141 22.67 34.70 48.46
N ALA A 142 21.46 35.14 48.11
CA ALA A 142 21.00 35.12 46.73
C ALA A 142 21.94 36.01 45.89
N ALA A 143 22.83 35.39 45.12
CA ALA A 143 23.86 36.07 44.33
C ALA A 143 23.52 35.93 42.84
N GLY A 144 22.85 36.94 42.29
CA GLY A 144 22.29 36.85 40.93
C GLY A 144 21.49 38.07 40.48
N GLY A 145 21.36 39.10 41.31
CA GLY A 145 20.76 40.37 40.90
C GLY A 145 21.75 41.32 40.24
N ASN A 146 21.25 42.54 39.96
CA ASN A 146 21.96 43.50 39.14
C ASN A 146 23.20 44.08 39.83
N LEU A 147 24.35 44.07 39.14
CA LEU A 147 25.57 44.72 39.62
C LEU A 147 25.54 46.23 39.33
N THR A 148 25.59 47.05 40.38
CA THR A 148 25.60 48.50 40.32
C THR A 148 27.01 49.05 40.52
N LEU A 149 27.53 49.78 39.51
CA LEU A 149 28.81 50.47 39.52
C LEU A 149 28.61 51.95 39.81
N TYR A 150 29.40 52.56 40.70
CA TYR A 150 29.37 54.00 40.96
C TYR A 150 30.43 54.75 40.14
N MET A 151 30.03 55.79 39.41
CA MET A 151 30.94 56.57 38.56
C MET A 151 31.96 57.36 39.39
N ASN A 152 33.21 57.40 38.91
CA ASN A 152 34.36 58.03 39.57
C ASN A 152 34.64 57.49 40.99
N SER A 153 34.11 56.31 41.32
CA SER A 153 34.31 55.59 42.57
C SER A 153 34.77 54.16 42.28
N ASN A 154 35.43 53.54 43.25
CA ASN A 154 35.67 52.10 43.26
C ASN A 154 34.54 51.33 43.95
N LYS A 155 33.55 52.01 44.56
CA LYS A 155 32.36 51.34 45.11
C LYS A 155 31.57 50.64 44.00
N MET A 156 31.20 49.40 44.27
CA MET A 156 30.17 48.64 43.58
C MET A 156 29.15 48.14 44.61
N GLU A 157 27.96 47.78 44.16
CA GLU A 157 26.92 47.19 45.00
C GLU A 157 26.14 46.15 44.20
N GLN A 158 25.96 44.96 44.76
CA GLN A 158 25.21 43.86 44.16
C GLN A 158 24.49 43.14 45.30
N ASP A 159 23.18 42.91 45.13
CA ASP A 159 22.33 42.21 46.10
C ASP A 159 22.45 42.81 47.52
N GLY A 160 22.44 44.15 47.59
CA GLY A 160 22.57 44.96 48.80
C GLY A 160 23.98 45.03 49.40
N LYS A 161 24.91 44.19 48.93
CA LYS A 161 26.27 44.09 49.48
C LYS A 161 27.24 44.99 48.70
N THR A 162 28.00 45.81 49.43
CA THR A 162 29.04 46.67 48.84
C THR A 162 30.33 45.90 48.57
N TYR A 163 30.92 46.15 47.41
CA TYR A 163 32.20 45.61 46.96
C TYR A 163 33.11 46.75 46.46
N LEU A 164 34.42 46.49 46.34
CA LEU A 164 35.40 47.46 45.83
C LEU A 164 36.11 46.95 44.57
N ALA A 165 36.10 47.75 43.50
CA ALA A 165 36.86 47.50 42.29
C ALA A 165 38.36 47.85 42.47
N GLY A 166 39.25 47.16 41.74
CA GLY A 166 40.71 47.37 41.83
C GLY A 166 41.17 48.78 41.46
N GLN A 167 40.40 49.50 40.63
CA GLN A 167 40.49 50.95 40.40
C GLN A 167 39.08 51.52 40.22
N PRO A 168 38.86 52.84 40.47
CA PRO A 168 37.60 53.50 40.20
C PRO A 168 37.14 53.40 38.74
N MET A 169 35.83 53.29 38.50
CA MET A 169 35.27 53.42 37.16
C MET A 169 35.45 54.88 36.70
N THR A 170 36.18 55.11 35.61
CA THR A 170 36.64 56.45 35.22
C THR A 170 36.34 56.78 33.76
N VAL A 171 36.09 58.04 33.46
CA VAL A 171 35.93 58.54 32.09
C VAL A 171 37.25 59.13 31.60
N LYS A 172 37.78 58.63 30.50
CA LYS A 172 39.01 59.11 29.85
C LYS A 172 38.74 59.32 28.36
N ASN A 173 38.98 60.54 27.88
CA ASN A 173 38.72 60.95 26.49
C ASN A 173 37.29 60.59 26.00
N GLY A 174 36.28 60.81 26.85
CA GLY A 174 34.87 60.51 26.55
C GLY A 174 34.46 59.03 26.63
N VAL A 175 35.39 58.11 26.94
CA VAL A 175 35.13 56.68 27.09
C VAL A 175 35.14 56.30 28.56
N SER A 176 34.11 55.59 29.02
CA SER A 176 34.03 55.01 30.37
C SER A 176 34.80 53.70 30.44
N TYR A 177 35.75 53.60 31.38
CA TYR A 177 36.55 52.42 31.63
C TYR A 177 36.23 51.81 33.00
N VAL A 178 36.16 50.49 33.03
CA VAL A 178 35.97 49.67 34.23
C VAL A 178 37.17 48.73 34.41
N ALA A 179 37.53 48.44 35.67
CA ALA A 179 38.49 47.39 35.96
C ALA A 179 37.90 46.03 35.56
N ILE A 180 38.57 45.24 34.72
CA ILE A 180 37.94 44.06 34.06
C ILE A 180 37.38 43.03 35.08
N ARG A 181 38.12 42.80 36.16
CA ARG A 181 37.73 41.91 37.28
C ARG A 181 36.53 42.40 38.08
N ALA A 182 36.25 43.70 38.06
CA ALA A 182 35.09 44.28 38.74
C ALA A 182 33.76 43.73 38.20
N LEU A 183 33.74 43.29 36.93
CA LEU A 183 32.62 42.58 36.34
C LEU A 183 32.79 41.07 36.49
N VAL A 184 33.92 40.55 36.00
CA VAL A 184 34.12 39.11 35.85
C VAL A 184 34.05 38.37 37.18
N ASP A 185 34.71 38.87 38.22
CA ASP A 185 34.75 38.24 39.53
C ASP A 185 33.36 38.23 40.21
N ARG A 186 32.33 38.87 39.62
CA ARG A 186 30.92 38.92 40.09
C ARG A 186 29.95 38.04 39.29
N VAL A 187 30.38 37.50 38.15
CA VAL A 187 29.63 36.54 37.31
C VAL A 187 30.27 35.14 37.30
N GLY A 188 31.39 34.95 37.99
CA GLY A 188 32.06 33.65 38.13
C GLY A 188 32.97 33.25 36.96
N TYR A 189 33.03 34.04 35.89
CA TYR A 189 33.84 33.73 34.71
C TYR A 189 35.35 33.68 35.03
N GLY A 190 36.07 32.76 34.39
CA GLY A 190 37.50 32.56 34.66
C GLY A 190 38.38 33.63 34.01
N VAL A 191 39.27 34.30 34.75
CA VAL A 191 40.27 35.25 34.20
C VAL A 191 41.66 34.66 34.17
N LYS A 192 42.28 34.65 32.99
CA LYS A 192 43.69 34.29 32.78
C LYS A 192 44.45 35.44 32.13
N TYR A 193 45.74 35.58 32.40
CA TYR A 193 46.61 36.55 31.69
C TYR A 193 47.67 35.81 30.89
N ASP A 194 47.78 36.11 29.60
CA ASP A 194 48.82 35.57 28.75
C ASP A 194 50.04 36.51 28.73
N ASN A 195 51.11 36.06 29.40
CA ASN A 195 52.36 36.80 29.50
C ASN A 195 53.12 36.94 28.17
N LYS A 196 52.83 36.14 27.15
CA LYS A 196 53.45 36.22 25.81
C LYS A 196 52.69 37.23 24.94
N THR A 197 51.37 37.09 24.81
CA THR A 197 50.56 37.95 23.91
C THR A 197 50.17 39.30 24.54
N LYS A 198 50.28 39.42 25.88
CA LYS A 198 49.87 40.57 26.71
C LYS A 198 48.35 40.79 26.74
N GLU A 199 47.62 39.68 26.67
CA GLU A 199 46.15 39.62 26.67
C GLU A 199 45.59 39.13 28.02
N THR A 200 44.46 39.72 28.41
CA THR A 200 43.59 39.15 29.44
C THR A 200 42.52 38.30 28.75
N ILE A 201 42.44 37.03 29.12
CA ILE A 201 41.48 36.05 28.61
C ILE A 201 40.36 35.88 29.64
N ILE A 202 39.11 35.84 29.19
CA ILE A 202 37.93 35.53 30.00
C ILE A 202 37.22 34.31 29.40
N ILE A 203 36.80 33.36 30.23
CA ILE A 203 36.02 32.17 29.83
C ILE A 203 34.61 32.26 30.44
N SER A 204 33.58 32.30 29.59
CA SER A 204 32.18 32.56 29.94
C SER A 204 31.27 31.50 29.29
N GLY A 205 31.02 30.40 30.01
CA GLY A 205 30.55 29.16 29.39
C GLY A 205 31.56 28.70 28.33
N ASP A 206 31.06 28.30 27.16
CA ASP A 206 31.89 27.91 26.00
C ASP A 206 32.63 29.08 25.32
N ASN A 207 32.40 30.33 25.73
CA ASN A 207 32.94 31.51 25.05
C ASN A 207 34.28 31.98 25.62
N GLU A 208 35.27 32.20 24.75
CA GLU A 208 36.57 32.79 25.10
C GLU A 208 36.68 34.24 24.58
N LEU A 209 36.88 35.19 25.49
CA LEU A 209 37.13 36.61 25.15
C LEU A 209 38.60 36.96 25.38
N ARG A 210 39.22 37.75 24.49
CA ARG A 210 40.61 38.22 24.68
C ARG A 210 40.75 39.73 24.53
N PHE A 211 41.28 40.39 25.55
CA PHE A 211 41.50 41.84 25.59
C PHE A 211 42.99 42.16 25.72
N LYS A 212 43.57 42.80 24.69
CA LYS A 212 45.01 43.09 24.63
C LYS A 212 45.38 44.46 25.22
N THR A 213 46.51 44.52 25.91
CA THR A 213 47.00 45.77 26.51
C THR A 213 47.42 46.78 25.46
N ASN A 214 47.02 48.04 25.63
CA ASN A 214 47.18 49.18 24.71
C ASN A 214 46.53 48.99 23.33
N SER A 215 45.61 48.04 23.18
CA SER A 215 44.87 47.76 21.94
C SER A 215 43.47 48.38 21.97
N THR A 216 43.00 48.88 20.82
CA THR A 216 41.59 49.22 20.54
C THR A 216 40.79 48.03 19.99
N VAL A 217 41.40 46.84 19.89
CA VAL A 217 40.77 45.61 19.40
C VAL A 217 40.81 44.52 20.47
N TYR A 218 39.71 43.79 20.59
CA TYR A 218 39.53 42.57 21.40
C TYR A 218 38.99 41.44 20.53
N THR A 219 39.01 40.18 21.00
CA THR A 219 38.37 39.07 20.29
C THR A 219 37.29 38.37 21.09
N VAL A 220 36.36 37.74 20.38
CA VAL A 220 35.31 36.84 20.90
C VAL A 220 35.37 35.54 20.09
N ASN A 221 35.72 34.42 20.70
CA ASN A 221 35.90 33.12 20.02
C ASN A 221 36.83 33.20 18.78
N GLY A 222 37.82 34.10 18.82
CA GLY A 222 38.74 34.41 17.72
C GLY A 222 38.33 35.58 16.81
N GLU A 223 37.03 35.94 16.73
CA GLU A 223 36.57 37.07 15.92
C GLU A 223 37.05 38.41 16.47
N SER A 224 37.66 39.26 15.65
CA SER A 224 38.13 40.59 16.07
C SER A 224 37.02 41.64 16.10
N ARG A 225 36.91 42.38 17.21
CA ARG A 225 35.92 43.45 17.46
C ARG A 225 36.59 44.71 17.98
N THR A 226 36.05 45.88 17.61
CA THR A 226 36.63 47.18 17.96
C THR A 226 36.09 47.74 19.29
N MET A 227 36.90 48.56 19.94
CA MET A 227 36.59 49.26 21.19
C MET A 227 36.68 50.78 20.99
N LYS A 228 35.85 51.54 21.71
CA LYS A 228 35.80 53.01 21.60
C LYS A 228 37.07 53.72 22.10
N GLY A 229 37.99 53.01 22.77
CA GLY A 229 39.31 53.47 23.16
C GLY A 229 40.19 52.29 23.58
N PRO A 230 41.52 52.48 23.73
CA PRO A 230 42.43 51.38 24.01
C PRO A 230 42.32 50.90 25.46
N ALA A 231 42.29 49.58 25.67
CA ALA A 231 42.39 49.01 27.02
C ALA A 231 43.80 49.23 27.60
N TYR A 232 43.93 49.54 28.89
CA TYR A 232 45.20 49.98 29.48
C TYR A 232 45.41 49.47 30.91
N GLN A 233 46.65 49.55 31.39
CA GLN A 233 47.01 49.25 32.79
C GLN A 233 47.03 50.53 33.63
N GLN A 234 46.42 50.50 34.81
CA GLN A 234 46.41 51.58 35.79
C GLN A 234 46.65 51.01 37.18
N LYS A 235 47.81 51.34 37.79
CA LYS A 235 48.21 50.82 39.12
C LYS A 235 48.02 49.30 39.24
N ASN A 236 48.58 48.55 38.28
CA ASN A 236 48.47 47.09 38.13
C ASN A 236 47.03 46.54 37.93
N THR A 237 46.04 47.39 37.68
CA THR A 237 44.67 46.97 37.32
C THR A 237 44.44 47.19 35.83
N PHE A 238 43.90 46.16 35.15
CA PHE A 238 43.55 46.24 33.74
C PHE A 238 42.19 46.90 33.53
N MET A 239 42.18 48.01 32.81
CA MET A 239 41.04 48.87 32.54
C MET A 239 40.55 48.68 31.10
N VAL A 240 39.29 48.27 30.94
CA VAL A 240 38.65 48.05 29.62
C VAL A 240 37.47 49.02 29.42
N PRO A 241 37.18 49.45 28.17
CA PRO A 241 35.97 50.20 27.87
C PRO A 241 34.71 49.42 28.26
N LEU A 242 33.87 50.01 29.13
CA LEU A 242 32.72 49.34 29.72
C LEU A 242 31.79 48.75 28.67
N THR A 243 31.48 49.51 27.62
CA THR A 243 30.58 49.09 26.53
C THR A 243 31.09 47.85 25.77
N SER A 244 32.41 47.69 25.66
CA SER A 244 33.01 46.59 24.92
C SER A 244 33.00 45.30 25.73
N ILE A 245 33.27 45.36 27.04
CA ILE A 245 33.17 44.17 27.91
C ILE A 245 31.71 43.76 28.16
N THR A 246 30.77 44.70 28.29
CA THR A 246 29.34 44.34 28.41
C THR A 246 28.81 43.74 27.12
N GLN A 247 29.17 44.27 25.94
CA GLN A 247 28.79 43.70 24.65
C GLN A 247 29.42 42.32 24.41
N ALA A 248 30.65 42.10 24.87
CA ALA A 248 31.34 40.80 24.74
C ALA A 248 30.70 39.69 25.58
N LEU A 249 30.12 40.04 26.74
CA LEU A 249 29.45 39.13 27.66
C LEU A 249 27.90 39.12 27.51
N ASN A 250 27.36 39.80 26.48
CA ASN A 250 25.92 40.01 26.28
C ASN A 250 25.18 40.64 27.49
N ILE A 251 25.91 41.35 28.36
CA ILE A 251 25.37 42.00 29.56
C ILE A 251 24.63 43.28 29.15
N THR A 252 23.33 43.34 29.42
CA THR A 252 22.54 44.57 29.24
C THR A 252 22.75 45.53 30.41
N TYR A 253 22.71 46.84 30.15
CA TYR A 253 22.97 47.85 31.19
C TYR A 253 22.07 49.10 31.08
N LYS A 254 21.86 49.76 32.23
CA LYS A 254 21.18 51.06 32.33
C LYS A 254 22.10 52.07 33.04
N VAL A 255 22.15 53.30 32.54
CA VAL A 255 22.95 54.39 33.11
C VAL A 255 22.03 55.37 33.81
N ASN A 256 22.30 55.69 35.08
CA ASN A 256 21.63 56.75 35.82
C ASN A 256 22.60 57.91 36.06
N GLN A 257 22.43 59.00 35.30
CA GLN A 257 23.38 60.11 35.29
C GLN A 257 23.24 61.05 36.50
N SER A 258 22.04 61.17 37.10
CA SER A 258 21.81 61.98 38.30
C SER A 258 22.31 61.27 39.56
N ALA A 259 22.06 59.96 39.68
CA ALA A 259 22.62 59.13 40.75
C ALA A 259 24.11 58.76 40.54
N LYS A 260 24.66 59.03 39.35
CA LYS A 260 26.04 58.68 38.94
C LYS A 260 26.33 57.18 39.06
N THR A 261 25.42 56.33 38.57
CA THR A 261 25.56 54.87 38.59
C THR A 261 25.33 54.21 37.22
N VAL A 262 25.86 52.99 37.06
CA VAL A 262 25.54 52.09 35.95
C VAL A 262 25.12 50.74 36.52
N VAL A 263 23.96 50.24 36.11
CA VAL A 263 23.35 48.99 36.59
C VAL A 263 23.43 47.94 35.48
N LEU A 264 24.04 46.80 35.76
CA LEU A 264 24.23 45.68 34.83
C LEU A 264 23.28 44.52 35.19
N ASN A 265 22.59 43.95 34.20
CA ASN A 265 21.76 42.75 34.41
C ASN A 265 22.55 41.48 34.13
N LEU A 266 22.54 40.55 35.10
CA LEU A 266 23.38 39.36 35.14
C LEU A 266 22.58 38.05 35.30
N ASN A 267 21.23 38.09 35.30
CA ASN A 267 20.40 36.91 35.50
C ASN A 267 20.13 36.16 34.17
N THR A 268 20.49 34.88 34.14
CA THR A 268 20.18 33.92 33.05
C THR A 268 19.68 32.62 33.67
N LYS A 269 18.47 32.18 33.32
CA LYS A 269 17.91 30.89 33.78
C LYS A 269 18.59 29.68 33.11
N PRO A 270 18.63 28.51 33.75
CA PRO A 270 18.90 27.26 33.06
C PRO A 270 17.76 26.86 32.10
N VAL A 271 18.03 25.87 31.25
CA VAL A 271 17.09 25.29 30.28
C VAL A 271 16.94 23.78 30.52
N ALA A 272 15.76 23.25 30.20
CA ALA A 272 15.40 21.85 30.35
C ALA A 272 14.51 21.39 29.20
N SER A 273 14.56 20.09 28.88
CA SER A 273 13.66 19.41 27.96
C SER A 273 13.65 17.90 28.23
N PHE A 274 12.68 17.19 27.65
CA PHE A 274 12.67 15.74 27.62
C PHE A 274 12.01 15.23 26.33
N VAL A 275 12.25 13.96 26.02
CA VAL A 275 11.51 13.19 25.01
C VAL A 275 11.00 11.89 25.62
N ILE A 276 9.98 11.31 25.01
CA ILE A 276 9.50 9.96 25.30
C ILE A 276 9.87 9.08 24.10
N THR A 277 10.37 7.87 24.34
CA THR A 277 10.92 7.00 23.27
C THR A 277 9.86 6.19 22.52
N GLN A 278 8.69 6.01 23.10
CA GLN A 278 7.57 5.25 22.53
C GLN A 278 6.74 6.10 21.56
N LYS A 279 6.25 5.47 20.49
CA LYS A 279 5.38 6.10 19.46
C LYS A 279 3.90 6.11 19.88
N GLU A 280 3.45 5.00 20.45
CA GLU A 280 2.13 4.80 21.07
C GLU A 280 2.33 4.35 22.52
N ILE A 281 1.36 4.64 23.38
CA ILE A 281 1.35 4.26 24.81
C ILE A 281 -0.07 3.80 25.13
N PHE A 282 -0.25 2.56 25.59
CA PHE A 282 -1.52 2.02 26.03
C PHE A 282 -1.68 2.13 27.55
N ALA A 283 -2.92 2.07 28.05
CA ALA A 283 -3.16 2.13 29.49
C ALA A 283 -2.51 0.93 30.20
N GLY A 284 -1.66 1.23 31.20
CA GLY A 284 -0.81 0.26 31.90
C GLY A 284 0.60 0.09 31.32
N ASP A 285 0.92 0.66 30.14
CA ASP A 285 2.29 0.65 29.62
C ASP A 285 3.24 1.47 30.50
N LYS A 286 4.47 0.99 30.66
CA LYS A 286 5.56 1.77 31.25
C LYS A 286 6.02 2.84 30.26
N VAL A 287 6.24 4.07 30.71
CA VAL A 287 6.68 5.21 29.88
C VAL A 287 8.15 5.54 30.13
N ASP A 288 8.97 5.49 29.07
CA ASP A 288 10.41 5.79 29.13
C ASP A 288 10.71 7.24 28.72
N TYR A 289 11.07 8.05 29.71
CA TYR A 289 11.44 9.46 29.56
C TYR A 289 12.96 9.63 29.48
N VAL A 290 13.45 10.47 28.56
CA VAL A 290 14.86 10.85 28.42
C VAL A 290 15.00 12.37 28.51
N THR A 291 15.76 12.86 29.49
CA THR A 291 15.93 14.30 29.78
C THR A 291 17.16 14.91 29.11
N SER A 292 17.15 16.24 28.99
CA SER A 292 18.30 17.06 28.63
C SER A 292 18.19 18.43 29.31
N SER A 293 19.29 18.94 29.89
CA SER A 293 19.30 20.21 30.61
C SER A 293 20.70 20.82 30.70
N SER A 294 20.78 22.15 30.87
CA SER A 294 22.03 22.89 31.04
C SER A 294 21.78 24.31 31.57
N SER A 295 22.83 24.98 32.09
CA SER A 295 22.76 26.41 32.44
C SER A 295 23.64 27.28 31.53
N PRO A 296 23.13 28.39 30.93
CA PRO A 296 23.88 29.25 30.00
C PRO A 296 25.16 29.90 30.55
N ASN A 297 25.29 29.95 31.88
CA ASN A 297 26.45 30.49 32.60
C ASN A 297 27.48 29.40 32.98
N GLY A 298 27.21 28.12 32.66
CA GLY A 298 28.08 26.99 32.96
C GLY A 298 27.96 26.46 34.40
N LEU A 299 26.90 26.82 35.13
CA LEU A 299 26.63 26.29 36.47
C LEU A 299 26.02 24.88 36.44
N ASP A 300 26.33 24.10 37.47
CA ASP A 300 25.75 22.78 37.70
C ASP A 300 24.23 22.85 37.92
N ILE A 301 23.53 21.83 37.44
CA ILE A 301 22.12 21.59 37.78
C ILE A 301 22.07 20.76 39.06
N LEU A 302 21.37 21.27 40.09
CA LEU A 302 21.34 20.66 41.44
C LEU A 302 20.00 20.06 41.86
N ASP A 303 18.89 20.50 41.26
CA ASP A 303 17.54 19.99 41.55
C ASP A 303 16.72 19.87 40.25
N GLU A 304 15.77 18.92 40.22
CA GLU A 304 14.85 18.73 39.11
C GLU A 304 13.41 18.57 39.58
N ARG A 305 12.46 18.95 38.74
CA ARG A 305 11.04 18.95 39.08
C ARG A 305 10.20 18.47 37.91
N TRP A 306 9.35 17.50 38.20
CA TRP A 306 8.31 17.02 37.30
C TRP A 306 6.92 17.45 37.77
N THR A 307 6.00 17.57 36.83
CA THR A 307 4.56 17.69 37.09
C THR A 307 3.82 16.89 36.03
N GLY A 308 2.86 16.05 36.43
CA GLY A 308 2.10 15.18 35.52
C GLY A 308 2.84 13.94 35.02
N ARG A 309 4.16 13.79 35.27
CA ARG A 309 4.91 12.55 34.99
C ARG A 309 4.33 11.39 35.80
N GLN A 310 4.11 10.27 35.12
CA GLN A 310 3.83 8.97 35.72
C GLN A 310 4.69 7.92 35.00
N ASP A 311 5.17 6.90 35.72
CA ASP A 311 5.97 5.84 35.09
C ASP A 311 5.10 4.82 34.32
N SER A 312 3.78 4.80 34.56
CA SER A 312 2.72 4.20 33.73
C SER A 312 1.43 5.00 33.90
N PHE A 313 0.47 4.88 32.97
CA PHE A 313 -0.83 5.57 33.06
C PHE A 313 -1.98 4.56 33.01
N ASP A 314 -2.77 4.45 34.08
CA ASP A 314 -3.79 3.39 34.23
C ASP A 314 -5.09 3.61 33.42
N GLN A 315 -5.21 4.75 32.73
CA GLN A 315 -6.40 5.11 31.95
C GLN A 315 -6.00 5.75 30.61
N ALA A 316 -6.82 5.50 29.58
CA ALA A 316 -6.71 6.19 28.30
C ALA A 316 -7.10 7.67 28.47
N GLY A 317 -6.34 8.57 27.85
CA GLY A 317 -6.55 10.01 28.04
C GLY A 317 -5.39 10.88 27.58
N THR A 318 -5.62 12.19 27.58
CA THR A 318 -4.62 13.20 27.19
C THR A 318 -3.91 13.71 28.44
N TYR A 319 -2.60 13.47 28.55
CA TYR A 319 -1.79 13.82 29.73
C TYR A 319 -0.74 14.86 29.37
N THR A 320 -0.57 15.88 30.22
CA THR A 320 0.48 16.91 30.04
C THR A 320 1.54 16.76 31.12
N ILE A 321 2.75 16.40 30.69
CA ILE A 321 3.93 16.24 31.54
C ILE A 321 4.80 17.49 31.39
N SER A 322 5.28 18.04 32.50
CA SER A 322 6.16 19.21 32.54
C SER A 322 7.43 18.93 33.33
N TYR A 323 8.56 19.45 32.86
CA TYR A 323 9.89 19.30 33.43
C TYR A 323 10.56 20.67 33.65
N GLN A 324 11.23 20.83 34.79
CA GLN A 324 12.02 22.00 35.16
C GLN A 324 13.30 21.58 35.90
N VAL A 325 14.32 22.43 35.86
CA VAL A 325 15.58 22.23 36.62
C VAL A 325 15.99 23.50 37.36
N GLN A 326 16.80 23.34 38.41
CA GLN A 326 17.39 24.44 39.19
C GLN A 326 18.92 24.42 39.06
N ASP A 327 19.52 25.59 38.80
CA ASP A 327 20.98 25.75 38.82
C ASP A 327 21.54 25.93 40.24
N SER A 328 22.87 25.88 40.37
CA SER A 328 23.57 26.04 41.66
C SER A 328 23.41 27.42 42.32
N ASN A 329 22.85 28.42 41.63
CA ASN A 329 22.48 29.72 42.20
C ASN A 329 21.02 29.75 42.70
N GLY A 330 20.30 28.63 42.56
CA GLY A 330 18.90 28.50 42.95
C GLY A 330 17.90 29.01 41.90
N GLN A 331 18.35 29.35 40.69
CA GLN A 331 17.46 29.84 39.62
C GLN A 331 16.83 28.65 38.88
N TRP A 332 15.50 28.58 38.90
CA TRP A 332 14.73 27.60 38.13
C TRP A 332 14.62 27.98 36.65
N SER A 333 14.57 26.96 35.78
CA SER A 333 14.23 27.07 34.37
C SER A 333 12.76 27.46 34.18
N ASP A 334 12.42 27.93 32.98
CA ASP A 334 11.03 27.88 32.52
C ASP A 334 10.61 26.40 32.28
N PRO A 335 9.32 26.05 32.43
CA PRO A 335 8.85 24.69 32.26
C PRO A 335 8.83 24.27 30.79
N TYR A 336 9.41 23.10 30.51
CA TYR A 336 9.21 22.40 29.25
C TYR A 336 8.06 21.40 29.40
N SER A 337 7.00 21.58 28.63
CA SER A 337 5.79 20.76 28.70
C SER A 337 5.56 19.98 27.40
N MET A 338 5.21 18.71 27.52
CA MET A 338 4.79 17.84 26.42
C MET A 338 3.43 17.22 26.76
N THR A 339 2.53 17.19 25.77
CA THR A 339 1.24 16.51 25.88
C THR A 339 1.30 15.20 25.12
N ILE A 340 0.92 14.10 25.77
CA ILE A 340 0.81 12.75 25.17
C ILE A 340 -0.65 12.31 25.16
N GLN A 341 -0.95 11.35 24.27
CA GLN A 341 -2.19 10.59 24.28
C GLN A 341 -1.89 9.16 24.72
N VAL A 342 -2.58 8.69 25.75
CA VAL A 342 -2.62 7.29 26.16
C VAL A 342 -3.88 6.65 25.58
N LEU A 343 -3.75 5.44 25.04
CA LEU A 343 -4.79 4.70 24.34
C LEU A 343 -5.38 3.59 25.22
N SER A 344 -6.59 3.13 24.91
CA SER A 344 -7.14 1.91 25.50
C SER A 344 -6.42 0.68 24.91
N PRO A 345 -6.06 -0.34 25.70
CA PRO A 345 -5.55 -1.60 25.16
C PRO A 345 -6.58 -2.24 24.21
N ASN A 346 -6.12 -2.69 23.03
CA ASN A 346 -6.99 -3.31 22.03
C ASN A 346 -7.73 -4.53 22.58
N LEU A 347 -9.04 -4.60 22.35
CA LEU A 347 -9.86 -5.77 22.66
C LEU A 347 -9.93 -6.69 21.43
N PRO A 348 -9.81 -8.01 21.57
CA PRO A 348 -10.02 -8.90 20.44
C PRO A 348 -11.45 -8.78 19.89
N PRO A 349 -11.66 -8.86 18.56
CA PRO A 349 -12.98 -8.78 17.95
C PRO A 349 -13.88 -9.93 18.43
N VAL A 350 -15.18 -9.80 18.24
CA VAL A 350 -16.18 -10.83 18.52
C VAL A 350 -16.58 -11.49 17.21
N ALA A 351 -16.14 -12.73 16.98
CA ALA A 351 -16.65 -13.55 15.88
C ALA A 351 -18.11 -13.94 16.15
N MET A 352 -19.01 -13.74 15.19
CA MET A 352 -20.39 -14.22 15.30
C MET A 352 -21.02 -14.39 13.91
N PHE A 353 -21.82 -15.44 13.73
CA PHE A 353 -22.70 -15.53 12.56
C PHE A 353 -23.99 -16.29 12.85
N THR A 354 -25.01 -16.02 12.05
CA THR A 354 -26.25 -16.80 12.00
C THR A 354 -26.45 -17.45 10.63
N THR A 355 -27.40 -18.37 10.57
CA THR A 355 -27.83 -19.07 9.36
C THR A 355 -29.34 -18.94 9.26
N ASP A 356 -29.91 -18.97 8.05
CA ASP A 356 -31.36 -18.82 7.87
C ASP A 356 -32.19 -19.94 8.52
N LYS A 357 -31.58 -21.11 8.79
CA LYS A 357 -32.15 -22.27 9.48
C LYS A 357 -31.10 -22.97 10.34
N GLU A 358 -31.55 -23.82 11.27
CA GLU A 358 -30.70 -24.77 12.00
C GLU A 358 -30.61 -26.14 11.30
N GLN A 359 -31.57 -26.43 10.42
CA GLN A 359 -31.71 -27.70 9.74
C GLN A 359 -32.06 -27.48 8.26
N TYR A 360 -31.42 -28.26 7.39
CA TYR A 360 -31.51 -28.18 5.93
C TYR A 360 -31.68 -29.56 5.30
N LYS A 361 -32.19 -29.60 4.06
CA LYS A 361 -32.19 -30.78 3.19
C LYS A 361 -30.89 -30.86 2.39
N MET A 362 -30.55 -32.04 1.89
CA MET A 362 -29.42 -32.18 0.96
C MET A 362 -29.67 -31.34 -0.30
N GLY A 363 -28.67 -30.57 -0.69
CA GLY A 363 -28.76 -29.59 -1.77
C GLY A 363 -29.64 -28.37 -1.46
N GLU A 364 -30.11 -28.16 -0.24
CA GLU A 364 -30.79 -26.92 0.12
C GLU A 364 -29.78 -25.78 0.31
N LYS A 365 -30.07 -24.61 -0.26
CA LYS A 365 -29.19 -23.45 -0.19
C LYS A 365 -29.15 -22.87 1.22
N ILE A 366 -27.96 -22.71 1.76
CA ILE A 366 -27.69 -22.11 3.06
C ILE A 366 -27.34 -20.63 2.88
N THR A 367 -27.91 -19.77 3.72
CA THR A 367 -27.55 -18.35 3.81
C THR A 367 -26.81 -18.10 5.12
N TYR A 368 -25.54 -17.73 5.03
CA TYR A 368 -24.73 -17.29 6.18
C TYR A 368 -24.84 -15.78 6.34
N ILE A 369 -25.04 -15.32 7.57
CA ILE A 369 -25.13 -13.90 7.93
C ILE A 369 -24.05 -13.61 8.97
N ASP A 370 -22.96 -12.98 8.53
CA ASP A 370 -21.91 -12.48 9.42
C ASP A 370 -22.48 -11.38 10.33
N GLN A 371 -22.19 -11.48 11.61
CA GLN A 371 -22.62 -10.58 12.67
C GLN A 371 -21.45 -10.23 13.60
N SER A 372 -20.22 -10.42 13.14
CA SER A 372 -19.01 -10.16 13.91
C SER A 372 -18.86 -8.66 14.18
N THR A 373 -18.39 -8.33 15.38
CA THR A 373 -18.22 -6.94 15.85
C THR A 373 -16.84 -6.72 16.44
N ASP A 374 -16.46 -5.46 16.56
CA ASP A 374 -15.15 -4.99 17.01
C ASP A 374 -15.36 -3.62 17.65
N ASP A 375 -14.60 -3.24 18.68
CA ASP A 375 -14.86 -2.00 19.43
C ASP A 375 -14.35 -0.73 18.72
N GLU A 376 -13.38 -0.86 17.82
CA GLU A 376 -13.04 0.16 16.81
C GLU A 376 -13.87 0.04 15.52
N ASN A 377 -14.68 -1.04 15.38
CA ASN A 377 -15.34 -1.46 14.14
C ASN A 377 -14.31 -1.69 12.99
N SER A 378 -13.19 -2.33 13.32
CA SER A 378 -11.95 -2.35 12.52
C SER A 378 -11.47 -3.76 12.16
N ILE A 379 -12.40 -4.64 11.77
CA ILE A 379 -12.08 -6.01 11.30
C ILE A 379 -11.38 -5.93 9.92
N ASP A 380 -10.08 -6.23 9.89
CA ASP A 380 -9.26 -6.30 8.66
C ASP A 380 -9.60 -7.54 7.82
N LYS A 381 -9.87 -8.67 8.49
CA LYS A 381 -9.91 -9.98 7.82
C LYS A 381 -10.91 -10.95 8.42
N THR A 382 -11.65 -11.60 7.52
CA THR A 382 -12.63 -12.65 7.82
C THR A 382 -12.23 -13.95 7.11
N VAL A 383 -12.21 -15.07 7.84
CA VAL A 383 -11.89 -16.42 7.34
C VAL A 383 -13.00 -17.38 7.72
N TRP A 384 -13.53 -18.10 6.73
CA TRP A 384 -14.56 -19.12 6.92
C TRP A 384 -14.00 -20.52 6.67
N GLU A 385 -14.42 -21.48 7.49
CA GLU A 385 -14.20 -22.90 7.27
C GLU A 385 -15.55 -23.61 7.05
N ASN A 386 -15.61 -24.47 6.03
CA ASN A 386 -16.78 -25.28 5.69
C ASN A 386 -18.07 -24.49 5.35
N ASN A 387 -17.97 -23.24 4.90
CA ASN A 387 -19.09 -22.39 4.49
C ASN A 387 -19.70 -22.76 3.12
N SER A 388 -19.94 -24.05 2.89
CA SER A 388 -20.52 -24.56 1.63
C SER A 388 -21.92 -23.98 1.40
N LEU A 389 -22.23 -23.58 0.16
CA LEU A 389 -23.55 -23.03 -0.21
C LEU A 389 -24.69 -24.05 -0.04
N ALA A 390 -24.38 -25.35 -0.06
CA ALA A 390 -25.24 -26.47 0.34
C ALA A 390 -24.36 -27.68 0.68
N PHE A 391 -24.95 -28.70 1.31
CA PHE A 391 -24.32 -29.99 1.56
C PHE A 391 -25.12 -31.14 0.93
N PHE A 392 -24.42 -32.20 0.52
CA PHE A 392 -25.00 -33.36 -0.17
C PHE A 392 -24.77 -34.68 0.58
N GLU A 393 -24.50 -34.56 1.88
CA GLU A 393 -24.37 -35.65 2.83
C GLU A 393 -25.18 -35.31 4.08
N PRO A 394 -25.97 -36.24 4.64
CA PRO A 394 -26.72 -36.01 5.87
C PRO A 394 -25.81 -35.96 7.10
N GLY A 395 -26.37 -35.49 8.22
CA GLY A 395 -25.70 -35.40 9.51
C GLY A 395 -25.30 -33.97 9.91
N PRO A 396 -24.65 -33.81 11.07
CA PRO A 396 -24.17 -32.50 11.52
C PRO A 396 -23.01 -32.01 10.66
N LYS A 397 -23.02 -30.72 10.32
CA LYS A 397 -21.90 -30.02 9.66
C LYS A 397 -21.54 -28.81 10.52
N THR A 398 -20.31 -28.79 11.04
CA THR A 398 -19.76 -27.63 11.74
C THR A 398 -19.26 -26.61 10.73
N VAL A 399 -19.66 -25.36 10.87
CA VAL A 399 -19.16 -24.21 10.11
C VAL A 399 -18.47 -23.28 11.09
N THR A 400 -17.29 -22.76 10.73
CA THR A 400 -16.47 -21.92 11.60
C THR A 400 -16.17 -20.60 10.92
N LEU A 401 -16.20 -19.52 11.71
CA LEU A 401 -15.85 -18.17 11.33
C LEU A 401 -14.72 -17.69 12.25
N THR A 402 -13.63 -17.19 11.68
CA THR A 402 -12.54 -16.52 12.41
C THR A 402 -12.38 -15.11 11.85
N VAL A 403 -12.37 -14.11 12.73
CA VAL A 403 -12.10 -12.70 12.38
C VAL A 403 -10.78 -12.22 12.98
N THR A 404 -10.21 -11.19 12.38
CA THR A 404 -8.95 -10.54 12.80
C THR A 404 -9.13 -9.03 12.70
N ASP A 405 -8.74 -8.30 13.74
CA ASP A 405 -8.74 -6.84 13.77
C ASP A 405 -7.51 -6.23 13.04
N ASN A 406 -7.52 -4.90 12.90
CA ASN A 406 -6.41 -4.08 12.42
C ASN A 406 -5.11 -4.21 13.24
N HIS A 407 -5.19 -4.62 14.51
CA HIS A 407 -4.06 -4.82 15.42
C HIS A 407 -3.49 -6.26 15.39
N GLY A 408 -4.17 -7.19 14.69
CA GLY A 408 -3.78 -8.59 14.54
C GLY A 408 -4.31 -9.54 15.62
N ALA A 409 -5.18 -9.11 16.54
CA ALA A 409 -5.84 -10.02 17.46
C ALA A 409 -7.06 -10.70 16.79
N THR A 410 -7.41 -11.89 17.28
CA THR A 410 -8.30 -12.82 16.57
C THR A 410 -9.31 -13.49 17.48
N ASN A 411 -10.48 -13.80 16.94
CA ASN A 411 -11.50 -14.59 17.63
C ASN A 411 -12.23 -15.52 16.65
N THR A 412 -12.81 -16.60 17.17
CA THR A 412 -13.38 -17.70 16.39
C THR A 412 -14.72 -18.16 16.97
N TYR A 413 -15.74 -18.30 16.11
CA TYR A 413 -17.05 -18.83 16.45
C TYR A 413 -17.42 -19.99 15.53
N SER A 414 -17.96 -21.07 16.10
CA SER A 414 -18.39 -22.26 15.36
C SER A 414 -19.86 -22.58 15.63
N LYS A 415 -20.60 -22.86 14.57
CA LYS A 415 -22.01 -23.29 14.63
C LYS A 415 -22.17 -24.66 13.97
N VAL A 416 -23.00 -25.52 14.54
CA VAL A 416 -23.36 -26.81 13.94
C VAL A 416 -24.76 -26.71 13.33
N ILE A 417 -24.87 -26.96 12.03
CA ILE A 417 -26.15 -27.12 11.33
C ILE A 417 -26.41 -28.60 11.04
N THR A 418 -27.68 -29.00 10.93
CA THR A 418 -28.07 -30.39 10.65
C THR A 418 -28.55 -30.57 9.22
N ILE A 419 -27.92 -31.47 8.47
CA ILE A 419 -28.38 -31.87 7.14
C ILE A 419 -29.23 -33.14 7.28
N THR A 420 -30.44 -33.12 6.74
CA THR A 420 -31.39 -34.25 6.80
C THR A 420 -31.15 -35.27 5.69
N ASN A 421 -31.78 -36.44 5.80
CA ASN A 421 -31.77 -37.48 4.76
C ASN A 421 -32.67 -37.15 3.55
N GLU A 422 -33.42 -36.05 3.56
CA GLU A 422 -34.21 -35.61 2.42
C GLU A 422 -33.36 -34.80 1.44
N THR A 423 -33.55 -35.00 0.14
CA THR A 423 -32.89 -34.21 -0.91
C THR A 423 -33.85 -33.18 -1.49
N LEU A 424 -33.48 -31.90 -1.45
CA LEU A 424 -34.19 -30.85 -2.18
C LEU A 424 -33.68 -30.75 -3.62
N TYR A 425 -32.38 -30.57 -3.82
CA TYR A 425 -31.72 -30.52 -5.14
C TYR A 425 -30.61 -31.56 -5.23
N SER A 426 -30.41 -32.18 -6.41
CA SER A 426 -29.20 -32.98 -6.62
C SER A 426 -27.96 -32.08 -6.71
N PHE A 427 -26.76 -32.65 -6.60
CA PHE A 427 -25.51 -31.92 -6.80
C PHE A 427 -25.44 -31.25 -8.19
N SER A 428 -26.00 -31.90 -9.22
CA SER A 428 -26.08 -31.32 -10.56
C SER A 428 -27.05 -30.14 -10.60
N ASP A 429 -28.28 -30.34 -10.13
CA ASP A 429 -29.34 -29.30 -10.15
C ASP A 429 -28.92 -28.06 -9.36
N PHE A 430 -28.31 -28.27 -8.20
CA PHE A 430 -27.88 -27.21 -7.31
C PHE A 430 -26.78 -26.35 -7.96
N ASN A 431 -25.79 -26.96 -8.60
CA ASN A 431 -24.73 -26.21 -9.27
C ASN A 431 -25.27 -25.45 -10.50
N LEU A 432 -26.15 -26.09 -11.28
CA LEU A 432 -26.83 -25.43 -12.39
C LEU A 432 -27.57 -24.18 -11.93
N LEU A 433 -28.31 -24.23 -10.82
CA LEU A 433 -29.08 -23.09 -10.29
C LEU A 433 -28.24 -22.05 -9.53
N PHE A 434 -27.38 -22.49 -8.59
CA PHE A 434 -26.90 -21.65 -7.49
C PHE A 434 -25.39 -21.38 -7.47
N THR A 435 -24.56 -22.03 -8.31
CA THR A 435 -23.15 -21.61 -8.46
C THR A 435 -23.11 -20.16 -8.95
N PRO A 436 -22.43 -19.21 -8.27
CA PRO A 436 -22.43 -17.81 -8.68
C PRO A 436 -21.83 -17.58 -10.09
N VAL A 437 -22.21 -16.48 -10.73
CA VAL A 437 -21.54 -16.00 -11.97
C VAL A 437 -20.06 -15.77 -11.68
N GLY A 438 -19.17 -16.16 -12.60
CA GLY A 438 -17.71 -16.13 -12.40
C GLY A 438 -17.14 -17.38 -11.71
N GLN A 439 -17.95 -18.12 -10.95
CA GLN A 439 -17.55 -19.34 -10.26
C GLN A 439 -17.68 -20.59 -11.15
N LYS A 440 -16.99 -21.67 -10.77
CA LYS A 440 -16.97 -22.94 -11.52
C LYS A 440 -17.48 -24.12 -10.70
N PHE A 441 -17.93 -25.17 -11.39
CA PHE A 441 -18.35 -26.44 -10.80
C PHE A 441 -17.96 -27.65 -11.67
N THR A 442 -18.02 -28.85 -11.09
CA THR A 442 -17.74 -30.13 -11.76
C THR A 442 -19.01 -30.82 -12.23
N PHE A 443 -18.94 -31.51 -13.38
CA PHE A 443 -20.06 -32.23 -14.01
C PHE A 443 -19.53 -33.34 -14.94
N ASN A 444 -20.41 -34.09 -15.62
CA ASN A 444 -19.99 -35.10 -16.59
C ASN A 444 -19.54 -34.47 -17.93
N GLY A 445 -18.24 -34.16 -18.05
CA GLY A 445 -17.64 -33.61 -19.27
C GLY A 445 -17.72 -34.48 -20.53
N GLY A 446 -18.15 -35.75 -20.41
CA GLY A 446 -18.41 -36.65 -21.54
C GLY A 446 -19.71 -36.32 -22.29
N GLU A 447 -20.74 -35.83 -21.60
CA GLU A 447 -22.05 -35.51 -22.19
C GLU A 447 -21.99 -34.32 -23.15
N VAL A 448 -21.01 -33.42 -22.96
CA VAL A 448 -20.76 -32.27 -23.84
C VAL A 448 -20.57 -32.69 -25.30
N THR A 449 -19.87 -33.80 -25.57
CA THR A 449 -19.63 -34.23 -26.96
C THR A 449 -20.92 -34.63 -27.69
N SER A 450 -21.94 -35.08 -26.96
CA SER A 450 -23.29 -35.41 -27.46
C SER A 450 -24.29 -34.26 -27.45
N MET A 451 -23.99 -33.11 -26.80
CA MET A 451 -24.82 -31.90 -26.91
C MET A 451 -24.84 -31.38 -28.35
N GLU A 452 -26.00 -30.86 -28.77
CA GLU A 452 -26.20 -30.32 -30.12
C GLU A 452 -25.20 -29.20 -30.40
N LYS A 453 -24.52 -29.25 -31.55
CA LYS A 453 -23.58 -28.22 -31.97
C LYS A 453 -24.33 -27.09 -32.68
N VAL A 454 -24.40 -25.93 -32.03
CA VAL A 454 -25.04 -24.71 -32.53
C VAL A 454 -24.46 -24.36 -33.91
N SER A 455 -25.29 -24.41 -34.94
CA SER A 455 -24.90 -24.16 -36.33
C SER A 455 -25.01 -22.67 -36.65
N TYR A 456 -23.97 -21.90 -36.30
CA TYR A 456 -23.90 -20.46 -36.58
C TYR A 456 -23.21 -20.14 -37.91
N THR A 457 -23.54 -18.99 -38.48
CA THR A 457 -22.73 -18.29 -39.48
C THR A 457 -21.99 -17.13 -38.81
N TYR A 458 -20.99 -16.57 -39.49
CA TYR A 458 -20.25 -15.41 -39.02
C TYR A 458 -19.84 -14.48 -40.17
N THR A 459 -19.56 -13.23 -39.83
CA THR A 459 -18.83 -12.28 -40.68
C THR A 459 -17.63 -11.75 -39.91
N ASP A 460 -16.57 -11.36 -40.61
CA ASP A 460 -15.37 -10.82 -39.96
C ASP A 460 -15.19 -9.32 -40.31
N GLU A 461 -14.93 -8.48 -39.31
CA GLU A 461 -14.63 -7.05 -39.47
C GLU A 461 -13.13 -6.81 -39.76
N PRO A 462 -12.76 -5.86 -40.65
CA PRO A 462 -11.37 -5.50 -40.90
C PRO A 462 -10.62 -5.00 -39.66
N SER A 463 -9.73 -5.83 -39.15
CA SER A 463 -8.73 -5.50 -38.13
C SER A 463 -7.52 -6.42 -38.32
N LEU A 464 -6.32 -5.88 -38.44
CA LEU A 464 -5.10 -6.65 -38.67
C LEU A 464 -4.48 -7.08 -37.33
N LEU A 465 -4.52 -8.38 -37.02
CA LEU A 465 -3.85 -8.92 -35.83
C LEU A 465 -2.37 -9.12 -36.09
N ILE A 466 -1.54 -8.42 -35.32
CA ILE A 466 -0.11 -8.71 -35.12
C ILE A 466 0.03 -9.64 -33.91
N ARG A 467 0.37 -10.92 -34.13
CA ARG A 467 0.62 -11.91 -33.07
C ARG A 467 2.12 -12.13 -32.86
N SER A 468 2.70 -11.37 -31.92
CA SER A 468 4.07 -11.52 -31.45
C SER A 468 4.11 -12.55 -30.31
N ASN A 469 4.37 -13.81 -30.66
CA ASN A 469 4.37 -14.94 -29.72
C ASN A 469 5.38 -16.06 -30.11
N SER A 470 6.30 -15.85 -31.08
CA SER A 470 7.39 -16.80 -31.36
C SER A 470 8.69 -16.05 -31.70
N PRO A 471 9.84 -16.37 -31.08
CA PRO A 471 9.99 -17.36 -30.00
C PRO A 471 9.30 -16.86 -28.73
N GLU A 472 8.42 -17.66 -28.12
CA GLU A 472 7.69 -17.24 -26.90
C GLU A 472 8.70 -17.10 -25.76
N THR A 473 9.60 -18.07 -25.61
CA THR A 473 10.74 -18.01 -24.70
C THR A 473 11.94 -17.38 -25.40
N VAL A 474 12.23 -16.13 -25.07
CA VAL A 474 13.26 -15.31 -25.75
C VAL A 474 14.62 -15.49 -25.06
N ASN A 475 15.54 -16.19 -25.74
CA ASN A 475 16.85 -16.58 -25.20
C ASN A 475 17.99 -15.57 -25.47
N THR A 476 17.79 -14.62 -26.38
CA THR A 476 18.78 -13.60 -26.75
C THR A 476 18.11 -12.24 -26.99
N GLU A 477 18.88 -11.16 -26.89
CA GLU A 477 18.42 -9.83 -27.29
C GLU A 477 18.21 -9.78 -28.81
N GLY A 478 17.10 -9.19 -29.27
CA GLY A 478 16.74 -9.22 -30.69
C GLY A 478 15.36 -8.67 -31.01
N ILE A 479 14.99 -8.78 -32.28
CA ILE A 479 13.69 -8.37 -32.83
C ILE A 479 12.80 -9.61 -32.90
N VAL A 480 11.75 -9.65 -32.05
CA VAL A 480 10.80 -10.77 -31.97
C VAL A 480 9.65 -10.65 -32.97
N TYR A 481 9.41 -9.43 -33.49
CA TYR A 481 8.40 -9.20 -34.53
C TYR A 481 8.71 -7.96 -35.39
N LYS A 482 8.32 -8.02 -36.67
CA LYS A 482 8.28 -6.88 -37.60
C LYS A 482 7.04 -6.98 -38.47
N GLU A 483 6.34 -5.87 -38.70
CA GLU A 483 5.30 -5.76 -39.72
C GLU A 483 5.06 -4.29 -40.08
N SER A 484 4.59 -4.02 -41.31
CA SER A 484 4.13 -2.70 -41.74
C SER A 484 2.61 -2.71 -41.91
N SER A 485 1.87 -1.85 -41.19
CA SER A 485 0.41 -1.77 -41.34
C SER A 485 -0.16 -0.36 -41.23
N SER A 486 -1.36 -0.21 -41.81
CA SER A 486 -2.22 0.98 -41.75
C SER A 486 -3.64 0.56 -41.37
N GLY A 487 -4.45 1.50 -40.89
CA GLY A 487 -5.83 1.25 -40.49
C GLY A 487 -5.94 0.55 -39.12
N GLN A 488 -7.03 -0.19 -38.92
CA GLN A 488 -7.29 -0.93 -37.68
C GLN A 488 -6.30 -2.09 -37.50
N THR A 489 -5.53 -2.06 -36.42
CA THR A 489 -4.49 -3.04 -36.08
C THR A 489 -4.64 -3.46 -34.62
N ARG A 490 -4.65 -4.77 -34.33
CA ARG A 490 -4.59 -5.31 -32.97
C ARG A 490 -3.24 -5.91 -32.69
N PHE A 491 -2.62 -5.48 -31.60
CA PHE A 491 -1.40 -6.10 -31.07
C PHE A 491 -1.77 -7.16 -30.03
N MET A 492 -1.33 -8.40 -30.26
CA MET A 492 -1.24 -9.45 -29.25
C MET A 492 0.24 -9.78 -29.06
N ILE A 493 0.80 -9.42 -27.90
CA ILE A 493 2.23 -9.59 -27.61
C ILE A 493 2.36 -10.42 -26.32
N HIS A 494 3.05 -11.56 -26.40
CA HIS A 494 3.26 -12.45 -25.26
C HIS A 494 4.63 -13.15 -25.38
N HIS A 495 5.51 -12.89 -24.41
CA HIS A 495 6.87 -13.42 -24.40
C HIS A 495 7.40 -13.59 -22.97
N VAL A 496 8.21 -14.64 -22.77
CA VAL A 496 9.00 -14.95 -21.57
C VAL A 496 10.45 -14.52 -21.80
N ASN A 497 11.06 -13.84 -20.83
CA ASN A 497 12.50 -13.57 -20.86
C ASN A 497 13.29 -14.78 -20.32
N ASN A 498 14.21 -15.31 -21.13
CA ASN A 498 15.16 -16.37 -20.77
C ASN A 498 16.60 -16.02 -21.21
N THR A 499 16.97 -14.74 -21.14
CA THR A 499 18.25 -14.20 -21.65
C THR A 499 19.41 -14.25 -20.65
N GLY A 500 19.24 -14.77 -19.43
CA GLY A 500 20.18 -14.58 -18.33
C GLY A 500 20.30 -13.13 -17.82
N LYS A 501 19.47 -12.21 -18.30
CA LYS A 501 19.54 -10.77 -18.03
C LYS A 501 18.20 -10.17 -17.61
N ARG A 502 18.24 -8.92 -17.13
CA ARG A 502 17.07 -8.04 -17.01
C ARG A 502 16.89 -7.27 -18.31
N VAL A 503 15.69 -7.33 -18.88
CA VAL A 503 15.38 -6.79 -20.22
C VAL A 503 14.12 -5.93 -20.20
N LYS A 504 13.90 -5.16 -21.26
CA LYS A 504 12.64 -4.45 -21.54
C LYS A 504 12.18 -4.81 -22.95
N MET A 505 10.86 -4.84 -23.13
CA MET A 505 10.24 -4.98 -24.44
C MET A 505 9.73 -3.62 -24.93
N TYR A 506 9.99 -3.29 -26.18
CA TYR A 506 9.58 -2.03 -26.80
C TYR A 506 8.86 -2.30 -28.11
N VAL A 507 7.90 -1.45 -28.47
CA VAL A 507 7.34 -1.39 -29.82
C VAL A 507 7.70 -0.04 -30.42
N ILE A 508 8.50 -0.07 -31.48
CA ILE A 508 8.93 1.10 -32.24
C ILE A 508 8.07 1.18 -33.49
N ALA A 509 7.32 2.28 -33.65
CA ALA A 509 6.61 2.61 -34.89
C ALA A 509 7.41 3.64 -35.67
N THR A 510 7.69 3.38 -36.95
CA THR A 510 8.45 4.28 -37.84
C THR A 510 7.59 4.73 -39.01
N ASN A 511 7.59 6.04 -39.28
CA ASN A 511 6.87 6.62 -40.40
C ASN A 511 7.79 6.79 -41.63
N ASN A 512 7.70 5.86 -42.58
CA ASN A 512 8.43 5.93 -43.85
C ASN A 512 7.73 6.77 -44.94
N ASN A 513 6.58 7.39 -44.64
CA ASN A 513 5.82 8.20 -45.59
C ASN A 513 6.39 9.62 -45.69
N LEU A 514 6.06 10.33 -46.77
CA LEU A 514 6.38 11.75 -46.96
C LEU A 514 5.49 12.70 -46.13
N ASN A 515 4.40 12.19 -45.55
CA ASN A 515 3.43 12.93 -44.74
C ASN A 515 3.52 12.50 -43.27
N PRO A 516 3.25 13.38 -42.29
CA PRO A 516 3.06 12.97 -40.90
C PRO A 516 1.91 11.95 -40.79
N ALA A 517 2.12 10.93 -39.96
CA ALA A 517 1.16 9.87 -39.70
C ALA A 517 0.64 9.95 -38.26
N VAL A 518 -0.62 9.63 -38.04
CA VAL A 518 -1.27 9.59 -36.72
C VAL A 518 -1.42 8.14 -36.27
N PHE A 519 -0.78 7.79 -35.16
CA PHE A 519 -1.04 6.54 -34.43
C PHE A 519 -2.01 6.82 -33.28
N GLU A 520 -3.13 6.11 -33.25
CA GLU A 520 -4.15 6.19 -32.21
C GLU A 520 -4.27 4.86 -31.48
N GLN A 521 -3.74 4.78 -30.25
CA GLN A 521 -4.04 3.70 -29.32
C GLN A 521 -5.51 3.85 -28.88
N GLN A 522 -6.34 2.83 -29.12
CA GLN A 522 -7.79 2.89 -28.85
C GLN A 522 -8.17 2.20 -27.54
N ASN A 523 -7.72 0.96 -27.34
CA ASN A 523 -7.95 0.18 -26.12
C ASN A 523 -6.67 -0.59 -25.77
N MET A 524 -6.43 -0.92 -24.50
CA MET A 524 -5.22 -1.63 -24.07
C MET A 524 -5.42 -2.47 -22.81
N GLY A 525 -4.69 -3.58 -22.71
CA GLY A 525 -4.56 -4.35 -21.48
C GLY A 525 -3.18 -5.00 -21.36
N PHE A 526 -2.32 -4.42 -20.53
CA PHE A 526 -0.96 -4.92 -20.24
C PHE A 526 -0.88 -5.61 -18.87
N ALA A 527 -0.20 -6.76 -18.80
CA ALA A 527 0.02 -7.52 -17.57
C ALA A 527 1.40 -8.21 -17.54
N GLY A 528 1.86 -8.51 -16.32
CA GLY A 528 3.25 -8.86 -16.04
C GLY A 528 4.12 -7.63 -15.72
N PRO A 529 5.44 -7.79 -15.55
CA PRO A 529 6.18 -9.06 -15.56
C PRO A 529 5.83 -9.97 -14.37
N THR A 530 5.55 -11.25 -14.63
CA THR A 530 5.16 -12.26 -13.63
C THR A 530 5.73 -13.63 -14.03
N PRO A 531 6.04 -14.57 -13.11
CA PRO A 531 6.41 -15.95 -13.49
C PRO A 531 5.23 -16.81 -13.97
N TYR A 532 3.98 -16.30 -13.98
CA TYR A 532 2.79 -17.08 -14.27
C TYR A 532 2.07 -16.62 -15.56
N ALA A 533 2.29 -17.33 -16.67
CA ALA A 533 1.72 -17.01 -17.99
C ALA A 533 0.18 -16.90 -17.99
N THR A 534 -0.53 -17.83 -17.34
CA THR A 534 -2.00 -17.78 -17.21
C THR A 534 -2.49 -16.52 -16.49
N VAL A 535 -1.71 -16.00 -15.53
CA VAL A 535 -2.07 -14.78 -14.79
C VAL A 535 -1.81 -13.54 -15.65
N ALA A 536 -0.70 -13.50 -16.39
CA ALA A 536 -0.45 -12.45 -17.37
C ALA A 536 -1.55 -12.43 -18.45
N GLY A 537 -1.90 -13.58 -19.02
CA GLY A 537 -2.96 -13.71 -20.02
C GLY A 537 -4.33 -13.25 -19.51
N LYS A 538 -4.82 -13.82 -18.39
CA LYS A 538 -6.11 -13.42 -17.79
C LYS A 538 -6.17 -11.92 -17.51
N LEU A 539 -5.14 -11.35 -16.90
CA LEU A 539 -5.09 -9.92 -16.56
C LEU A 539 -4.93 -9.00 -17.78
N SER A 540 -4.30 -9.44 -18.88
CA SER A 540 -4.24 -8.65 -20.11
C SER A 540 -5.63 -8.49 -20.75
N ILE A 541 -6.42 -9.56 -20.85
CA ILE A 541 -7.77 -9.48 -21.42
C ILE A 541 -8.76 -8.78 -20.47
N ASP A 542 -8.66 -9.03 -19.16
CA ASP A 542 -9.45 -8.31 -18.13
C ASP A 542 -9.30 -6.78 -18.26
N LYS A 543 -8.06 -6.30 -18.34
CA LYS A 543 -7.78 -4.87 -18.54
C LYS A 543 -8.23 -4.38 -19.92
N TRP A 544 -7.98 -5.14 -20.98
CA TRP A 544 -8.36 -4.75 -22.34
C TRP A 544 -9.89 -4.63 -22.52
N PHE A 545 -10.67 -5.53 -21.93
CA PHE A 545 -12.14 -5.44 -21.94
C PHE A 545 -12.63 -4.24 -21.10
N LYS A 546 -12.05 -4.00 -19.91
CA LYS A 546 -12.33 -2.78 -19.13
C LYS A 546 -11.94 -1.50 -19.90
N SER A 547 -10.88 -1.54 -20.70
CA SER A 547 -10.42 -0.46 -21.57
C SER A 547 -11.40 -0.21 -22.72
N ILE A 548 -11.92 -1.26 -23.39
CA ILE A 548 -12.99 -1.16 -24.40
C ILE A 548 -14.24 -0.47 -23.83
N GLN A 549 -14.62 -0.79 -22.58
CA GLN A 549 -15.80 -0.20 -21.93
C GLN A 549 -15.60 1.27 -21.52
N THR A 550 -14.42 1.61 -21.01
CA THR A 550 -14.14 2.93 -20.38
C THR A 550 -13.45 3.93 -21.30
N ARG A 551 -12.78 3.45 -22.36
CA ARG A 551 -11.88 4.20 -23.25
C ARG A 551 -10.73 4.92 -22.52
N ALA A 552 -10.37 4.46 -21.32
CA ALA A 552 -9.41 5.12 -20.44
C ALA A 552 -7.97 5.16 -21.00
N ASP A 553 -7.61 4.22 -21.88
CA ASP A 553 -6.26 4.09 -22.43
C ASP A 553 -6.07 4.76 -23.80
N GLN A 554 -6.98 5.66 -24.22
CA GLN A 554 -6.87 6.34 -25.50
C GLN A 554 -5.68 7.32 -25.54
N LYS A 555 -4.80 7.14 -26.53
CA LYS A 555 -3.61 8.00 -26.76
C LYS A 555 -3.47 8.27 -28.26
N LYS A 556 -3.11 9.51 -28.65
CA LYS A 556 -2.77 9.85 -30.04
C LYS A 556 -1.35 10.40 -30.12
N GLU A 557 -0.56 9.83 -31.01
CA GLU A 557 0.80 10.24 -31.34
C GLU A 557 0.88 10.63 -32.82
N VAL A 558 1.48 11.78 -33.11
CA VAL A 558 1.84 12.16 -34.48
C VAL A 558 3.30 11.78 -34.71
N ILE A 559 3.58 10.98 -35.73
CA ILE A 559 4.92 10.54 -36.13
C ILE A 559 5.29 11.27 -37.42
N GLN A 560 6.34 12.09 -37.40
CA GLN A 560 6.78 12.89 -38.54
C GLN A 560 7.43 12.03 -39.64
N PRO A 561 7.54 12.51 -40.89
CA PRO A 561 8.28 11.81 -41.96
C PRO A 561 9.71 11.44 -41.54
N GLY A 562 10.04 10.15 -41.58
CA GLY A 562 11.33 9.61 -41.15
C GLY A 562 11.53 9.51 -39.63
N GLU A 563 10.52 9.81 -38.81
CA GLU A 563 10.58 9.66 -37.35
C GLU A 563 10.25 8.22 -36.92
N SER A 564 10.96 7.73 -35.90
CA SER A 564 10.62 6.53 -35.13
C SER A 564 10.18 6.94 -33.72
N LYS A 565 9.04 6.43 -33.25
CA LYS A 565 8.54 6.65 -31.88
C LYS A 565 8.29 5.36 -31.13
N LEU A 566 8.36 5.43 -29.79
CA LEU A 566 7.89 4.37 -28.91
C LEU A 566 6.37 4.45 -28.74
N ILE A 567 5.69 3.34 -29.02
CA ILE A 567 4.26 3.13 -28.76
C ILE A 567 4.07 1.99 -27.75
N LEU A 568 2.84 1.81 -27.25
CA LEU A 568 2.49 0.75 -26.28
C LEU A 568 3.44 0.76 -25.05
N THR A 569 3.73 1.98 -24.55
CA THR A 569 4.77 2.30 -23.56
C THR A 569 4.52 1.75 -22.16
N GLU A 570 3.54 0.89 -21.99
CA GLU A 570 3.33 0.08 -20.79
C GLU A 570 4.30 -1.11 -20.73
N LEU A 571 4.74 -1.62 -21.89
CA LEU A 571 5.67 -2.76 -22.02
C LEU A 571 7.08 -2.51 -21.44
N ASN A 572 7.55 -1.26 -21.45
CA ASN A 572 8.93 -0.88 -21.06
C ASN A 572 9.03 -0.14 -19.71
N LYS A 573 7.92 0.09 -19.00
CA LYS A 573 7.91 0.71 -17.66
C LYS A 573 8.68 -0.12 -16.64
N THR A 574 8.48 -1.43 -16.65
CA THR A 574 9.05 -2.36 -15.67
C THR A 574 9.96 -3.39 -16.36
N PRO A 575 11.24 -3.50 -15.98
CA PRO A 575 12.14 -4.53 -16.52
C PRO A 575 11.67 -5.94 -16.19
N ILE A 576 11.68 -6.80 -17.21
CA ILE A 576 11.35 -8.22 -17.17
C ILE A 576 12.58 -8.97 -16.65
N LYS A 577 12.47 -9.68 -15.51
CA LYS A 577 13.53 -10.58 -15.04
C LYS A 577 13.49 -11.90 -15.82
N GLU A 578 14.56 -12.68 -15.74
CA GLU A 578 14.58 -14.06 -16.23
C GLU A 578 13.44 -14.90 -15.62
N GLY A 579 12.84 -15.79 -16.42
CA GLY A 579 11.67 -16.58 -16.05
C GLY A 579 10.37 -15.79 -15.92
N GLN A 580 10.36 -14.47 -16.15
CA GLN A 580 9.13 -13.68 -16.17
C GLN A 580 8.57 -13.50 -17.58
N VAL A 581 7.25 -13.51 -17.65
CA VAL A 581 6.43 -13.34 -18.84
C VAL A 581 5.57 -12.09 -18.74
N ILE A 582 5.31 -11.49 -19.90
CA ILE A 582 4.39 -10.36 -20.10
C ILE A 582 3.29 -10.73 -21.11
N SER A 583 2.15 -10.04 -21.01
CA SER A 583 1.06 -10.12 -21.98
C SER A 583 0.52 -8.73 -22.27
N LEU A 584 0.30 -8.41 -23.55
CA LEU A 584 -0.41 -7.21 -23.98
C LEU A 584 -1.44 -7.57 -25.04
N TYR A 585 -2.64 -7.04 -24.85
CA TYR A 585 -3.62 -6.78 -25.92
C TYR A 585 -3.73 -5.26 -26.13
N SER A 586 -3.82 -4.80 -27.37
CA SER A 586 -4.23 -3.41 -27.67
C SER A 586 -4.82 -3.30 -29.07
N ASP A 587 -5.95 -2.61 -29.21
CA ASP A 587 -6.43 -2.13 -30.51
C ASP A 587 -5.85 -0.73 -30.75
N ALA A 588 -5.40 -0.48 -31.98
CA ALA A 588 -4.93 0.81 -32.44
C ALA A 588 -5.35 1.07 -33.89
N TYR A 589 -5.36 2.35 -34.27
CA TYR A 589 -5.60 2.81 -35.63
C TYR A 589 -4.42 3.65 -36.14
N SER A 590 -4.15 3.57 -37.44
CA SER A 590 -3.18 4.44 -38.12
C SER A 590 -3.76 4.92 -39.46
N ASP A 591 -3.53 6.18 -39.81
CA ASP A 591 -4.04 6.79 -41.06
C ASP A 591 -3.14 6.51 -42.28
N TYR A 592 -1.83 6.41 -42.06
CA TYR A 592 -0.82 5.95 -43.01
C TYR A 592 -0.13 4.68 -42.53
N THR A 593 0.59 3.99 -43.42
CA THR A 593 1.36 2.77 -43.09
C THR A 593 2.54 3.10 -42.18
N LEU A 594 2.64 2.40 -41.05
CA LEU A 594 3.74 2.49 -40.11
C LEU A 594 4.49 1.16 -40.03
N ASP A 595 5.82 1.22 -39.93
CA ASP A 595 6.67 0.05 -39.70
C ASP A 595 6.81 -0.20 -38.20
N TYR A 596 6.23 -1.31 -37.72
CA TYR A 596 6.25 -1.73 -36.33
C TYR A 596 7.37 -2.75 -36.09
N ASN A 597 8.27 -2.46 -35.15
CA ASN A 597 9.32 -3.38 -34.69
C ASN A 597 9.09 -3.69 -33.20
N VAL A 598 8.87 -4.95 -32.85
CA VAL A 598 8.80 -5.42 -31.46
C VAL A 598 10.16 -5.99 -31.07
N ILE A 599 10.83 -5.36 -30.11
CA ILE A 599 12.21 -5.69 -29.71
C ILE A 599 12.32 -6.02 -28.23
N LEU A 600 13.24 -6.90 -27.88
CA LEU A 600 13.63 -7.23 -26.51
C LEU A 600 15.13 -6.97 -26.33
N VAL A 601 15.47 -6.06 -25.41
CA VAL A 601 16.85 -5.60 -25.16
C VAL A 601 17.13 -5.44 -23.67
N GLU A 602 18.39 -5.53 -23.27
CA GLU A 602 18.87 -5.33 -21.89
C GLU A 602 18.44 -3.96 -21.32
N GLU A 603 18.00 -3.93 -20.06
CA GLU A 603 17.17 -2.84 -19.48
C GLU A 603 17.76 -1.42 -19.49
N ASN A 604 19.09 -1.32 -19.70
CA ASN A 604 19.88 -0.08 -19.67
C ASN A 604 20.30 0.41 -21.08
N LYS A 605 19.89 -0.28 -22.16
CA LYS A 605 20.22 0.12 -23.54
C LYS A 605 19.16 1.02 -24.13
N ASP A 606 19.57 1.96 -24.97
CA ASP A 606 18.64 2.75 -25.77
C ASP A 606 18.02 1.89 -26.90
N PRO A 607 16.69 1.89 -27.07
CA PRO A 607 16.00 1.06 -28.07
C PRO A 607 16.27 1.50 -29.52
N PHE A 608 16.51 2.79 -29.78
CA PHE A 608 16.77 3.32 -31.11
C PHE A 608 18.23 3.11 -31.53
N GLU A 609 19.18 3.31 -30.61
CA GLU A 609 20.59 2.97 -30.88
C GLU A 609 20.82 1.47 -31.05
N THR A 610 19.99 0.62 -30.44
CA THR A 610 20.11 -0.84 -30.57
C THR A 610 19.41 -1.40 -31.79
N LEU A 611 18.22 -0.93 -32.18
CA LEU A 611 17.41 -1.50 -33.27
C LEU A 611 18.20 -1.84 -34.55
N PRO A 612 19.09 -0.99 -35.11
CA PRO A 612 19.86 -1.29 -36.33
C PRO A 612 20.92 -2.40 -36.17
N LYS A 613 21.20 -2.83 -34.93
CA LYS A 613 22.23 -3.81 -34.56
C LYS A 613 21.62 -5.15 -34.12
N LEU A 614 20.30 -5.23 -33.94
CA LEU A 614 19.62 -6.42 -33.42
C LEU A 614 19.38 -7.47 -34.52
N PRO A 615 19.61 -8.76 -34.25
CA PRO A 615 19.17 -9.84 -35.13
C PRO A 615 17.63 -9.93 -35.11
N VAL A 616 17.05 -10.34 -36.24
CA VAL A 616 15.69 -10.90 -36.26
C VAL A 616 15.74 -12.30 -35.66
N LEU A 617 14.79 -12.63 -34.77
CA LEU A 617 14.78 -13.91 -34.06
C LEU A 617 13.89 -14.94 -34.76
N ASP A 618 14.46 -16.12 -35.01
CA ASP A 618 13.75 -17.26 -35.57
C ASP A 618 12.61 -17.75 -34.66
N ARG A 619 11.60 -18.38 -35.29
CA ARG A 619 10.50 -19.03 -34.56
C ARG A 619 11.03 -20.20 -33.72
N ASP A 620 10.41 -20.44 -32.57
CA ASP A 620 10.71 -21.60 -31.71
C ASP A 620 10.16 -22.93 -32.25
N GLY A 621 9.32 -22.89 -33.29
CA GLY A 621 8.72 -24.08 -33.91
C GLY A 621 7.55 -24.68 -33.13
N VAL A 622 7.14 -24.08 -32.01
CA VAL A 622 6.04 -24.55 -31.14
C VAL A 622 4.89 -23.56 -31.13
N HIS A 623 5.18 -22.26 -31.02
CA HIS A 623 4.17 -21.22 -30.88
C HIS A 623 3.93 -20.48 -32.20
N ASN A 624 2.68 -20.09 -32.48
CA ASN A 624 2.37 -19.33 -33.69
C ASN A 624 2.89 -17.89 -33.60
N ARG A 625 3.44 -17.41 -34.70
CA ARG A 625 3.73 -16.00 -34.97
C ARG A 625 3.10 -15.66 -36.32
N GLY A 626 2.51 -14.47 -36.44
CA GLY A 626 2.06 -13.99 -37.75
C GLY A 626 1.09 -12.81 -37.71
N THR A 627 0.88 -12.28 -38.91
CA THR A 627 -0.03 -11.18 -39.22
C THR A 627 -1.29 -11.78 -39.86
N TYR A 628 -2.46 -11.50 -39.29
CA TYR A 628 -3.73 -12.09 -39.71
C TYR A 628 -4.78 -10.99 -40.00
N PRO A 629 -5.35 -10.92 -41.21
CA PRO A 629 -6.44 -10.01 -41.51
C PRO A 629 -7.74 -10.41 -40.79
N ASN A 630 -8.66 -9.46 -40.67
CA ASN A 630 -10.04 -9.66 -40.22
C ASN A 630 -10.19 -10.30 -38.83
N ALA A 631 -9.38 -9.85 -37.87
CA ALA A 631 -9.28 -10.42 -36.53
C ALA A 631 -10.45 -10.13 -35.57
N THR A 632 -11.62 -9.74 -36.06
CA THR A 632 -12.81 -9.54 -35.21
C THR A 632 -14.01 -10.24 -35.86
N ARG A 633 -14.51 -11.30 -35.22
CA ARG A 633 -15.53 -12.22 -35.76
C ARG A 633 -16.89 -11.93 -35.13
N ILE A 634 -17.85 -11.49 -35.94
CA ILE A 634 -19.25 -11.29 -35.54
C ILE A 634 -20.01 -12.61 -35.71
N ILE A 635 -20.61 -13.11 -34.64
CA ILE A 635 -21.54 -14.26 -34.66
C ILE A 635 -22.90 -13.75 -34.21
N THR A 636 -23.90 -13.80 -35.09
CA THR A 636 -25.30 -13.51 -34.74
C THR A 636 -26.12 -14.78 -34.84
N TYR A 637 -26.91 -15.08 -33.82
CA TYR A 637 -27.75 -16.28 -33.77
C TYR A 637 -29.19 -15.91 -33.38
N ASP A 638 -30.10 -16.00 -34.36
CA ASP A 638 -31.51 -15.59 -34.23
C ASP A 638 -32.47 -16.75 -33.87
N GLN A 639 -32.00 -17.99 -33.99
CA GLN A 639 -32.77 -19.17 -33.61
C GLN A 639 -32.80 -19.34 -32.07
N LEU A 640 -33.80 -20.04 -31.58
CA LEU A 640 -33.93 -20.35 -30.15
C LEU A 640 -32.77 -21.23 -29.68
N VAL A 641 -32.08 -20.84 -28.61
CA VAL A 641 -31.00 -21.63 -27.98
C VAL A 641 -31.23 -21.80 -26.47
N GLY A 642 -30.82 -22.93 -25.91
CA GLY A 642 -30.92 -23.21 -24.47
C GLY A 642 -32.24 -23.83 -24.00
N ALA A 643 -33.21 -24.03 -24.89
CA ALA A 643 -34.40 -24.84 -24.61
C ALA A 643 -34.07 -26.33 -24.47
N GLU A 644 -32.99 -26.78 -25.12
CA GLU A 644 -32.38 -28.11 -24.99
C GLU A 644 -30.84 -27.96 -24.82
N PRO A 645 -30.12 -28.98 -24.30
CA PRO A 645 -28.67 -28.92 -24.08
C PRO A 645 -27.85 -28.78 -25.39
N ALA A 646 -27.25 -27.61 -25.60
CA ALA A 646 -26.51 -27.26 -26.81
C ALA A 646 -25.14 -26.64 -26.51
N ARG A 647 -24.25 -26.59 -27.51
CA ARG A 647 -22.90 -26.03 -27.41
C ARG A 647 -22.47 -25.26 -28.66
N LEU A 648 -21.80 -24.13 -28.45
CA LEU A 648 -21.14 -23.34 -29.49
C LEU A 648 -19.61 -23.44 -29.28
N PRO A 649 -18.90 -24.22 -30.11
CA PRO A 649 -17.45 -24.38 -30.01
C PRO A 649 -16.71 -23.20 -30.65
N LEU A 650 -15.59 -22.80 -30.05
CA LEU A 650 -14.68 -21.76 -30.51
C LEU A 650 -13.23 -22.28 -30.52
N GLY A 651 -12.45 -21.87 -31.52
CA GLY A 651 -11.07 -22.33 -31.74
C GLY A 651 -10.96 -23.80 -32.15
N ASP A 652 -12.03 -24.42 -32.70
CA ASP A 652 -12.06 -25.86 -33.05
C ASP A 652 -11.49 -26.20 -34.43
N ASN A 653 -11.18 -25.18 -35.24
CA ASN A 653 -10.70 -25.30 -36.62
C ASN A 653 -11.59 -26.18 -37.55
N ALA A 654 -12.88 -26.33 -37.21
CA ALA A 654 -13.84 -27.15 -37.95
C ALA A 654 -15.16 -26.40 -38.23
N SER A 655 -15.69 -25.67 -37.25
CA SER A 655 -16.74 -24.66 -37.45
C SER A 655 -16.31 -23.26 -37.00
N ASP A 656 -15.21 -23.16 -36.27
CA ASP A 656 -14.44 -21.93 -36.15
C ASP A 656 -13.06 -22.12 -36.80
N PRO A 657 -12.93 -21.96 -38.14
CA PRO A 657 -11.65 -22.08 -38.83
C PRO A 657 -10.62 -21.08 -38.31
N ASN A 658 -9.37 -21.54 -38.17
CA ASN A 658 -8.24 -20.67 -37.86
C ASN A 658 -8.10 -19.58 -38.94
N LEU A 659 -7.82 -18.34 -38.54
CA LEU A 659 -7.42 -17.30 -39.50
C LEU A 659 -6.13 -17.70 -40.22
N VAL A 660 -6.11 -17.46 -41.53
CA VAL A 660 -4.93 -17.60 -42.38
C VAL A 660 -4.25 -16.24 -42.52
N GLY A 661 -2.93 -16.23 -42.48
CA GLY A 661 -2.09 -15.03 -42.54
C GLY A 661 -0.67 -15.39 -42.93
N THR A 662 0.31 -14.59 -42.54
CA THR A 662 1.73 -14.78 -42.88
C THR A 662 2.64 -14.57 -41.68
N ASP A 663 3.83 -15.18 -41.67
CA ASP A 663 4.95 -14.76 -40.82
C ASP A 663 5.81 -13.77 -41.61
N PRO A 664 5.64 -12.44 -41.43
CA PRO A 664 6.30 -11.41 -42.24
C PRO A 664 7.83 -11.42 -42.15
N MET A 665 8.40 -12.06 -41.13
CA MET A 665 9.85 -12.19 -40.97
C MET A 665 10.45 -13.41 -41.68
N ALA A 666 9.61 -14.37 -42.09
CA ALA A 666 10.01 -15.57 -42.82
C ALA A 666 9.42 -15.65 -44.23
N TYR A 667 8.46 -14.78 -44.58
CA TYR A 667 7.69 -14.79 -45.83
C TYR A 667 7.00 -16.13 -46.12
N THR A 668 6.49 -16.80 -45.07
CA THR A 668 5.72 -18.04 -45.17
C THR A 668 4.27 -17.83 -44.73
N ASP A 669 3.34 -18.59 -45.30
CA ASP A 669 1.98 -18.71 -44.78
C ASP A 669 1.98 -19.12 -43.30
N ALA A 670 0.98 -18.65 -42.56
CA ALA A 670 0.76 -18.94 -41.15
C ALA A 670 -0.71 -19.22 -40.88
N SER A 671 -1.00 -20.19 -40.01
CA SER A 671 -2.34 -20.43 -39.46
C SER A 671 -2.36 -19.96 -38.00
N ASN A 672 -3.39 -19.19 -37.63
CA ASN A 672 -3.59 -18.73 -36.25
C ASN A 672 -4.24 -19.86 -35.43
N ALA A 673 -3.46 -20.87 -35.04
CA ALA A 673 -4.01 -22.04 -34.35
C ALA A 673 -4.76 -21.63 -33.07
N GLY A 674 -6.04 -22.00 -33.00
CA GLY A 674 -6.94 -21.67 -31.89
C GLY A 674 -7.49 -20.24 -31.92
N ASN A 675 -7.20 -19.43 -32.94
CA ASN A 675 -7.70 -18.06 -33.09
C ASN A 675 -7.38 -17.11 -31.90
N PHE A 676 -6.20 -17.26 -31.28
CA PHE A 676 -5.71 -16.28 -30.31
C PHE A 676 -5.60 -14.87 -30.94
N GLY A 677 -5.96 -13.82 -30.19
CA GLY A 677 -6.02 -12.45 -30.71
C GLY A 677 -7.31 -12.13 -31.49
N VAL A 678 -8.12 -13.11 -31.87
CA VAL A 678 -9.44 -12.88 -32.48
C VAL A 678 -10.42 -12.40 -31.42
N LEU A 679 -11.14 -11.32 -31.72
CA LEU A 679 -12.23 -10.82 -30.89
C LEU A 679 -13.55 -11.36 -31.43
N TYR A 680 -14.18 -12.25 -30.69
CA TYR A 680 -15.52 -12.73 -30.99
C TYR A 680 -16.54 -11.75 -30.42
N LYS A 681 -17.42 -11.24 -31.28
CA LYS A 681 -18.61 -10.45 -30.94
C LYS A 681 -19.82 -11.34 -31.15
N ILE A 682 -20.31 -11.99 -30.10
CA ILE A 682 -21.40 -12.97 -30.17
C ILE A 682 -22.70 -12.32 -29.68
N THR A 683 -23.74 -12.38 -30.50
CA THR A 683 -25.09 -11.89 -30.20
C THR A 683 -26.08 -13.04 -30.36
N LEU A 684 -26.62 -13.52 -29.24
CA LEU A 684 -27.64 -14.56 -29.19
C LEU A 684 -28.99 -13.88 -29.01
N ASN A 685 -29.73 -13.65 -30.10
CA ASN A 685 -30.94 -12.81 -30.06
C ASN A 685 -32.15 -13.48 -29.40
N ASN A 686 -32.12 -14.79 -29.21
CA ASN A 686 -33.25 -15.58 -28.71
C ASN A 686 -32.75 -16.72 -27.80
N VAL A 687 -32.28 -16.39 -26.60
CA VAL A 687 -31.96 -17.39 -25.56
C VAL A 687 -33.25 -17.72 -24.80
N ALA A 688 -33.51 -19.02 -24.60
CA ALA A 688 -34.69 -19.50 -23.90
C ALA A 688 -34.74 -19.02 -22.43
N PRO A 689 -35.93 -18.86 -21.82
CA PRO A 689 -36.05 -18.61 -20.38
C PRO A 689 -35.35 -19.72 -19.57
N ARG A 690 -34.83 -19.37 -18.39
CA ARG A 690 -34.17 -20.31 -17.47
C ARG A 690 -33.03 -21.11 -18.13
N THR A 691 -32.17 -20.47 -18.90
CA THR A 691 -30.97 -21.08 -19.52
C THR A 691 -29.72 -20.71 -18.72
N LEU A 692 -28.91 -21.69 -18.32
CA LEU A 692 -27.51 -21.47 -17.96
C LEU A 692 -26.68 -21.30 -19.22
N ILE A 693 -25.89 -20.22 -19.28
CA ILE A 693 -24.78 -20.07 -20.22
C ILE A 693 -23.48 -20.25 -19.44
N SER A 694 -22.65 -21.20 -19.85
CA SER A 694 -21.39 -21.51 -19.17
C SER A 694 -20.22 -21.73 -20.14
N PHE A 695 -19.00 -21.62 -19.62
CA PHE A 695 -17.77 -21.84 -20.34
C PHE A 695 -17.19 -23.21 -20.00
N ASN A 696 -16.91 -24.04 -21.00
CA ASN A 696 -16.31 -25.37 -20.84
C ASN A 696 -15.07 -25.54 -21.75
N PRO A 697 -13.85 -25.67 -21.20
CA PRO A 697 -12.64 -25.82 -22.01
C PRO A 697 -12.50 -27.25 -22.53
N ARG A 698 -12.00 -27.42 -23.76
CA ARG A 698 -11.75 -28.73 -24.38
C ARG A 698 -10.28 -28.97 -24.72
N GLY A 699 -9.50 -27.91 -24.97
CA GLY A 699 -8.06 -28.00 -25.25
C GLY A 699 -7.17 -28.25 -24.01
N GLY A 700 -7.68 -28.00 -22.80
CA GLY A 700 -6.91 -28.12 -21.56
C GLY A 700 -7.31 -27.07 -20.52
N LYS A 701 -6.37 -26.63 -19.69
CA LYS A 701 -6.61 -25.61 -18.65
C LYS A 701 -6.87 -24.23 -19.28
N TYR A 702 -7.88 -23.51 -18.80
CA TYR A 702 -8.22 -22.16 -19.26
C TYR A 702 -8.44 -21.18 -18.08
N SER A 703 -7.87 -19.99 -18.16
CA SER A 703 -8.08 -18.90 -17.19
C SER A 703 -8.14 -17.57 -17.94
N GLY A 704 -9.25 -16.84 -17.81
CA GLY A 704 -9.51 -15.62 -18.58
C GLY A 704 -10.75 -14.88 -18.10
N VAL A 705 -11.35 -14.08 -18.99
CA VAL A 705 -12.63 -13.39 -18.79
C VAL A 705 -13.48 -13.43 -20.06
N ALA A 706 -14.77 -13.14 -19.94
CA ALA A 706 -15.66 -12.75 -21.03
C ALA A 706 -16.36 -11.43 -20.66
N LEU A 707 -16.79 -10.64 -21.64
CA LEU A 707 -17.70 -9.51 -21.39
C LEU A 707 -19.12 -9.92 -21.77
N VAL A 708 -19.98 -10.15 -20.79
CA VAL A 708 -21.34 -10.68 -20.98
C VAL A 708 -22.36 -9.61 -20.61
N ASN A 709 -23.26 -9.23 -21.53
CA ASN A 709 -24.22 -8.14 -21.34
C ASN A 709 -23.59 -6.87 -20.73
N ASN A 710 -22.41 -6.50 -21.26
CA ASN A 710 -21.58 -5.38 -20.82
C ASN A 710 -21.09 -5.46 -19.35
N GLN A 711 -20.94 -6.67 -18.78
CA GLN A 711 -20.28 -6.93 -17.50
C GLN A 711 -19.07 -7.86 -17.69
N VAL A 712 -17.93 -7.56 -17.06
CA VAL A 712 -16.75 -8.44 -17.11
C VAL A 712 -16.96 -9.61 -16.15
N VAL A 713 -16.99 -10.83 -16.69
CA VAL A 713 -17.18 -12.08 -15.96
C VAL A 713 -15.90 -12.91 -16.01
N SER A 714 -15.41 -13.34 -14.85
CA SER A 714 -14.29 -14.28 -14.76
C SER A 714 -14.64 -15.62 -15.40
N ILE A 715 -13.66 -16.23 -16.07
CA ILE A 715 -13.69 -17.67 -16.38
C ILE A 715 -12.87 -18.36 -15.29
N ALA A 716 -13.59 -18.84 -14.26
CA ALA A 716 -13.14 -19.11 -12.89
C ALA A 716 -12.56 -17.87 -12.17
N ASP A 717 -13.23 -17.44 -11.11
CA ASP A 717 -12.81 -16.34 -10.22
C ASP A 717 -11.48 -16.57 -9.49
N GLY A 718 -10.91 -15.47 -8.99
CA GLY A 718 -9.63 -15.47 -8.29
C GLY A 718 -8.47 -15.99 -9.14
N ASN A 719 -7.50 -16.63 -8.48
CA ASN A 719 -6.31 -17.24 -9.12
C ASN A 719 -6.59 -18.69 -9.62
N VAL A 720 -7.84 -19.02 -9.88
CA VAL A 720 -8.28 -20.35 -10.33
C VAL A 720 -8.43 -20.37 -11.86
N ALA A 721 -8.51 -21.57 -12.41
CA ALA A 721 -8.73 -21.85 -13.82
C ALA A 721 -9.82 -22.93 -13.95
N VAL A 722 -10.48 -23.00 -15.09
CA VAL A 722 -11.27 -24.16 -15.47
C VAL A 722 -10.29 -25.21 -16.00
N SER A 723 -10.14 -26.32 -15.30
CA SER A 723 -8.95 -27.19 -15.36
C SER A 723 -9.00 -28.21 -16.50
N ASN A 724 -10.19 -28.70 -16.83
CA ASN A 724 -10.43 -29.80 -17.75
C ASN A 724 -11.90 -29.78 -18.25
N SER A 725 -12.23 -30.68 -19.17
CA SER A 725 -13.53 -30.80 -19.83
C SER A 725 -14.71 -31.20 -18.93
N SER A 726 -14.47 -31.68 -17.72
CA SER A 726 -15.48 -32.01 -16.69
C SER A 726 -15.68 -30.88 -15.67
N GLU A 727 -15.13 -29.69 -15.93
CA GLU A 727 -15.45 -28.45 -15.22
C GLU A 727 -16.11 -27.43 -16.16
N GLN A 728 -16.97 -26.58 -15.61
CA GLN A 728 -17.54 -25.43 -16.32
C GLN A 728 -17.65 -24.19 -15.42
N SER A 729 -17.50 -23.00 -16.00
CA SER A 729 -17.62 -21.70 -15.31
C SER A 729 -18.91 -21.00 -15.71
N VAL A 730 -19.68 -20.50 -14.75
CA VAL A 730 -20.94 -19.78 -15.02
C VAL A 730 -20.64 -18.43 -15.66
N LEU A 731 -21.23 -18.16 -16.84
CA LEU A 731 -21.15 -16.87 -17.52
C LEU A 731 -22.43 -16.05 -17.35
N TYR A 732 -23.60 -16.68 -17.50
CA TYR A 732 -24.90 -16.01 -17.40
C TYR A 732 -26.02 -16.98 -17.02
N ARG A 733 -27.15 -16.47 -16.54
CA ARG A 733 -28.42 -17.19 -16.46
C ARG A 733 -29.54 -16.28 -16.95
N THR A 734 -30.38 -16.77 -17.86
CA THR A 734 -31.57 -16.02 -18.28
C THR A 734 -32.70 -16.15 -17.27
N GLY A 735 -33.59 -15.15 -17.24
CA GLY A 735 -34.69 -15.03 -16.30
C GLY A 735 -35.90 -15.92 -16.63
N ALA A 736 -37.07 -15.50 -16.15
CA ALA A 736 -38.36 -16.16 -16.40
C ALA A 736 -38.88 -16.01 -17.84
N TYR A 737 -38.23 -15.20 -18.67
CA TYR A 737 -38.58 -14.91 -20.06
C TYR A 737 -37.38 -15.15 -20.97
N GLY A 738 -37.62 -15.39 -22.26
CA GLY A 738 -36.55 -15.43 -23.25
C GLY A 738 -35.97 -14.04 -23.49
N GLU A 739 -34.67 -13.95 -23.73
CA GLU A 739 -33.93 -12.69 -23.81
C GLU A 739 -32.74 -12.77 -24.77
N SER A 740 -32.20 -11.60 -25.16
CA SER A 740 -30.99 -11.50 -25.97
C SER A 740 -29.75 -11.41 -25.07
N VAL A 741 -28.70 -12.16 -25.41
CA VAL A 741 -27.43 -12.16 -24.67
C VAL A 741 -26.27 -11.85 -25.60
N THR A 742 -25.48 -10.85 -25.21
CA THR A 742 -24.26 -10.42 -25.89
C THR A 742 -23.03 -10.92 -25.14
N ILE A 743 -22.04 -11.44 -25.86
CA ILE A 743 -20.79 -11.96 -25.30
C ILE A 743 -19.62 -11.47 -26.17
N LEU A 744 -18.69 -10.71 -25.60
CA LEU A 744 -17.37 -10.50 -26.21
C LEU A 744 -16.38 -11.49 -25.57
N PHE A 745 -15.62 -12.18 -26.42
CA PHE A 745 -14.64 -13.18 -26.01
C PHE A 745 -13.36 -13.05 -26.83
N SER A 746 -12.21 -13.35 -26.22
CA SER A 746 -10.95 -13.57 -26.90
C SER A 746 -10.07 -14.48 -26.04
N ALA A 747 -9.16 -15.23 -26.67
CA ALA A 747 -8.42 -16.28 -25.99
C ALA A 747 -7.23 -15.73 -25.17
N ALA A 748 -7.25 -16.02 -23.87
CA ALA A 748 -6.22 -15.59 -22.94
C ALA A 748 -4.86 -16.27 -23.23
N PRO A 749 -3.75 -15.52 -23.34
CA PRO A 749 -2.39 -16.08 -23.41
C PRO A 749 -2.11 -17.09 -22.29
N GLY A 750 -1.37 -18.15 -22.59
CA GLY A 750 -1.12 -19.26 -21.65
C GLY A 750 -2.33 -20.13 -21.29
N SER A 751 -3.49 -19.94 -21.93
CA SER A 751 -4.66 -20.84 -21.84
C SER A 751 -4.82 -21.71 -23.09
N ASN A 752 -5.68 -22.74 -23.04
CA ASN A 752 -5.81 -23.76 -24.08
C ASN A 752 -7.17 -23.71 -24.82
N LEU A 753 -7.15 -24.02 -26.12
CA LEU A 753 -8.30 -24.09 -27.03
C LEU A 753 -8.33 -25.46 -27.75
N PRO A 754 -9.49 -25.95 -28.23
CA PRO A 754 -10.80 -25.29 -28.29
C PRO A 754 -11.52 -25.16 -26.95
N VAL A 755 -12.60 -24.39 -26.96
CA VAL A 755 -13.54 -24.17 -25.84
C VAL A 755 -14.98 -24.28 -26.36
N ASN A 756 -15.95 -24.54 -25.49
CA ASN A 756 -17.36 -24.34 -25.81
C ASN A 756 -17.97 -23.25 -24.90
N LEU A 757 -18.90 -22.49 -25.45
CA LEU A 757 -20.03 -21.98 -24.68
C LEU A 757 -21.09 -23.09 -24.63
N LEU A 758 -21.54 -23.46 -23.43
CA LEU A 758 -22.64 -24.41 -23.23
C LEU A 758 -23.93 -23.64 -22.93
N PHE A 759 -25.04 -24.18 -23.42
CA PHE A 759 -26.40 -23.74 -23.13
C PHE A 759 -27.12 -24.92 -22.49
N THR A 760 -27.64 -24.74 -21.28
CA THR A 760 -28.26 -25.83 -20.51
C THR A 760 -29.54 -25.33 -19.84
N PRO A 761 -30.69 -25.98 -20.05
CA PRO A 761 -31.91 -25.69 -19.31
C PRO A 761 -31.66 -25.81 -17.80
N LEU A 762 -32.04 -24.79 -17.03
CA LEU A 762 -32.04 -24.86 -15.58
C LEU A 762 -33.21 -25.75 -15.11
N PRO A 763 -33.00 -26.63 -14.12
CA PRO A 763 -34.09 -27.40 -13.53
C PRO A 763 -35.11 -26.48 -12.85
N SER A 764 -36.30 -27.01 -12.57
CA SER A 764 -37.31 -26.31 -11.78
C SER A 764 -36.80 -26.00 -10.36
N GLU A 765 -37.02 -24.77 -9.93
CA GLU A 765 -36.96 -24.43 -8.50
C GLU A 765 -38.09 -25.14 -7.72
N LYS A 766 -37.82 -25.36 -6.44
CA LYS A 766 -38.56 -26.13 -5.43
C LYS A 766 -38.45 -25.41 -4.08
#